data_AF-A0A1S3LSX2-F1
#
_entry.id   AF-A0A1S3LSX2-F1
#
_cell.length_a   1.000
_cell.length_b   1.000
_cell.length_c   1.000
_cell.angle_alpha   90.00
_cell.angle_beta   90.00
_cell.angle_gamma   90.00
#
_symmetry.space_group_name_H-M   'P 1'
#
loop_
_entity.id
_entity.type
_entity.pdbx_description
1 polymer ?
#
loop_
_entity_poly.entity_id
_entity_poly.type
_entity_poly.pdbx_seq_one_letter_code
_entity_poly.pdbx_strand_id
1 'polypeptide(L)'
;MAARGHVQDPNDRRLRPIYDYLDNGNNKMAIQQADKLLKKHKDLHCAKVLKAIGLQRTGKQDEAFSLAQEVATLEPTDDNSLQALTILYREMHRPELVTKLYEAAVKKVPLSEEYHSHLFMAYARVGEYKKMQQAGMALYKTVPKNPYYFWSVMSLVMQAISAQDEKLAQTMFLPLAERMVEKMVKEEKIEAEAEVQLYFMILERLGKCVEALDMVRGPLGEKLTSELRSRENKCMMMYQRLQLWPECNALSYKLLLKNPDDWQFYLSYFDSLFHLMDMSWSPPNEGKHCVEGPVQTTVAEAVKFVVDRMEEEDKKESRPLRGPYMACLELIHRLRQRGCPDEQELGDPLELMLQFFGKFGDKPCCITDLKIYLHLLPPEQHTQFKNRLGELVPLGEVGEDGFGFPGDTKALQRHLCVCQLSRVLGLQHALDTEGKLCLITELKAHYHYGLQFGKSCLKTELQFSDTYCLMVAHVYIDLWTETGDENMLWQCLGVLEEGLSFSPSNAQFKLLLLLLFCRLGAFQPVVDLYSSLDAKHVQHDSIGYLLTRYAGSLGQFAAASQSYNFSLRFFHSNQKDTSEYIIQAYKYGAFEKIPEFIAFRTRLNQSLHFAQVRTERMLLDLYTEADITSSLEESVKAMGLCPEEDDIPWDNMRDNRDLTVLFSWDPKDRELTEEHRRLSLQEELVWLKVRSLTLRLLASLALLGHAPSSRNSDKANENGISAKSSTLQTLLSQLDLTLQTAAQITEKQTQCSFLGPPSSRLATALSSGSCHCQASALRLSLTLQELEATGLDDSSELQTQICNSFKSLTGQLQELLSRCKGEMLEMKDSRLMTQPSLLETLVFFVETVCVVLWVASYSASVLRPLKSSLQKKKKKKKDSSTAMVHTHYLLILSTAMVHTHYRLILSTAMVHTHYRLILSTAMVHTHYRLILSTAMVHTHYLLILSTAMVHTHYRLILSTAMVHTHYRLILSTAMVHTHYRLILSTAMVHTHYLLILSTAMVHTHYRLILSTAMVHTHYLLILSTAMVHTHYLLILSTAMPVVLSGFQEWTGSLQGVVTQALDHVKGQEASLTALKLAALTLGVGQAQTQEECGFTRAAMDKVQNSYLGSLQELGDLLRKRADSLKSLKF
;
A
#
# COMPACT_ATOMS: atom_id res chain seq x y z
N MET A 1 24.51 -12.63 19.14
CA MET A 1 25.83 -12.88 19.77
C MET A 1 25.69 -12.89 21.29
N ALA A 2 25.17 -13.96 21.85
CA ALA A 2 25.08 -14.15 23.30
C ALA A 2 25.57 -15.58 23.61
N ALA A 3 26.75 -15.70 24.22
CA ALA A 3 27.25 -16.88 24.97
C ALA A 3 28.79 -16.88 25.05
N ARG A 4 29.40 -15.82 25.58
CA ARG A 4 30.79 -15.87 26.07
C ARG A 4 30.96 -15.00 27.32
N GLY A 5 30.24 -15.38 28.37
CA GLY A 5 30.44 -14.95 29.75
C GLY A 5 30.49 -16.18 30.65
N HIS A 6 31.33 -16.18 31.67
CA HIS A 6 31.78 -17.33 32.46
C HIS A 6 30.71 -18.34 32.91
N VAL A 7 30.95 -19.63 32.63
CA VAL A 7 30.18 -20.79 33.08
C VAL A 7 30.42 -21.03 34.57
N GLN A 8 29.45 -20.72 35.44
CA GLN A 8 29.47 -21.14 36.85
C GLN A 8 28.17 -21.81 37.34
N ASP A 9 27.03 -21.73 36.64
CA ASP A 9 25.77 -22.36 37.08
C ASP A 9 25.47 -23.70 36.34
N PRO A 10 25.23 -24.83 37.06
CA PRO A 10 24.73 -26.09 36.49
C PRO A 10 23.45 -25.95 35.63
N ASN A 11 22.64 -24.92 35.88
CA ASN A 11 21.42 -24.64 35.13
C ASN A 11 21.70 -24.12 33.72
N ASP A 12 22.77 -23.36 33.49
CA ASP A 12 23.13 -22.83 32.16
C ASP A 12 23.47 -23.93 31.17
N ARG A 13 24.15 -25.00 31.63
CA ARG A 13 24.45 -26.16 30.78
C ARG A 13 23.20 -26.90 30.33
N ARG A 14 22.13 -26.88 31.13
CA ARG A 14 20.85 -27.55 30.82
C ARG A 14 19.98 -26.76 29.85
N LEU A 15 20.11 -25.42 29.84
CA LEU A 15 19.36 -24.53 28.97
C LEU A 15 19.97 -24.40 27.56
N ARG A 16 21.29 -24.64 27.42
CA ARG A 16 22.04 -24.50 26.16
C ARG A 16 21.43 -25.20 24.93
N PRO A 17 20.94 -26.46 25.01
CA PRO A 17 20.30 -27.10 23.86
C PRO A 17 19.05 -26.35 23.38
N ILE A 18 18.31 -25.70 24.29
CA ILE A 18 17.12 -24.92 23.93
C ILE A 18 17.54 -23.65 23.19
N TYR A 19 18.56 -22.94 23.68
CA TYR A 19 19.13 -21.78 22.98
C TYR A 19 19.66 -22.14 21.60
N ASP A 20 20.44 -23.22 21.48
CA ASP A 20 21.00 -23.66 20.19
C ASP A 20 19.88 -23.94 19.16
N TYR A 21 18.76 -24.55 19.57
CA TYR A 21 17.63 -24.78 18.67
C TYR A 21 16.87 -23.49 18.31
N LEU A 22 16.72 -22.56 19.25
CA LEU A 22 16.10 -21.26 18.98
C LEU A 22 16.95 -20.41 18.04
N ASP A 23 18.26 -20.41 18.21
CA ASP A 23 19.21 -19.65 17.39
C ASP A 23 19.34 -20.23 15.98
N ASN A 24 19.26 -21.56 15.85
CA ASN A 24 19.18 -22.24 14.55
C ASN A 24 17.79 -22.15 13.88
N GLY A 25 16.84 -21.41 14.48
CA GLY A 25 15.48 -21.21 13.95
C GLY A 25 14.57 -22.44 14.04
N ASN A 26 15.00 -23.53 14.68
CA ASN A 26 14.21 -24.75 14.84
C ASN A 26 13.31 -24.68 16.08
N ASN A 27 12.29 -23.81 16.01
CA ASN A 27 11.40 -23.50 17.13
C ASN A 27 10.63 -24.73 17.65
N LYS A 28 10.28 -25.68 16.78
CA LYS A 28 9.58 -26.92 17.18
C LYS A 28 10.45 -27.81 18.07
N MET A 29 11.73 -27.97 17.71
CA MET A 29 12.68 -28.75 18.52
C MET A 29 13.01 -28.04 19.83
N ALA A 30 13.12 -26.71 19.82
CA ALA A 30 13.29 -25.92 21.04
C ALA A 30 12.13 -26.13 22.04
N ILE A 31 10.88 -26.08 21.57
CA ILE A 31 9.70 -26.36 22.41
C ILE A 31 9.76 -27.78 23.00
N GLN A 32 10.11 -28.79 22.19
CA GLN A 32 10.22 -30.17 22.67
C GLN A 32 11.30 -30.35 23.73
N GLN A 33 12.46 -29.70 23.58
CA GLN A 33 13.52 -29.77 24.57
C GLN A 33 13.15 -29.00 25.85
N ALA A 34 12.47 -27.86 25.73
CA ALA A 34 11.93 -27.14 26.87
C ALA A 34 10.90 -27.99 27.63
N ASP A 35 9.98 -28.68 26.94
CA ASP A 35 9.02 -29.60 27.56
C ASP A 35 9.70 -30.78 28.29
N LYS A 36 10.76 -31.35 27.70
CA LYS A 36 11.56 -32.40 28.35
C LYS A 36 12.22 -31.90 29.63
N LEU A 37 12.74 -30.68 29.60
CA LEU A 37 13.40 -30.07 30.75
C LEU A 37 12.40 -29.71 31.86
N LEU A 38 11.26 -29.12 31.50
CA LEU A 38 10.17 -28.75 32.43
C LEU A 38 9.50 -29.97 33.07
N LYS A 39 9.49 -31.13 32.40
CA LYS A 39 9.04 -32.40 33.01
C LYS A 39 9.93 -32.83 34.18
N LYS A 40 11.23 -32.56 34.12
CA LYS A 40 12.21 -32.92 35.16
C LYS A 40 12.39 -31.82 36.22
N HIS A 41 12.28 -30.56 35.80
CA HIS A 41 12.49 -29.38 36.64
C HIS A 41 11.37 -28.37 36.37
N LYS A 42 10.24 -28.50 37.09
CA LYS A 42 9.05 -27.66 36.89
C LYS A 42 9.26 -26.19 37.29
N ASP A 43 10.19 -25.94 38.21
CA ASP A 43 10.45 -24.62 38.79
C ASP A 43 11.52 -23.82 38.02
N LEU A 44 12.03 -24.35 36.91
CA LEU A 44 13.00 -23.63 36.08
C LEU A 44 12.30 -22.59 35.21
N HIS A 45 12.11 -21.39 35.77
CA HIS A 45 11.40 -20.27 35.14
C HIS A 45 11.94 -19.93 33.75
N CYS A 46 13.26 -19.82 33.58
CA CYS A 46 13.89 -19.53 32.28
C CYS A 46 13.46 -20.51 31.17
N ALA A 47 13.36 -21.82 31.47
CA ALA A 47 12.92 -22.81 30.48
C ALA A 47 11.46 -22.64 30.05
N LYS A 48 10.58 -22.18 30.94
CA LYS A 48 9.18 -21.82 30.60
C LYS A 48 9.16 -20.63 29.64
N VAL A 49 10.00 -19.63 29.88
CA VAL A 49 10.09 -18.44 29.01
C VAL A 49 10.68 -18.78 27.65
N LEU A 50 11.72 -19.62 27.58
CA LEU A 50 12.27 -20.09 26.31
C LEU A 50 11.26 -20.91 25.50
N LYS A 51 10.41 -21.71 26.17
CA LYS A 51 9.26 -22.36 25.52
C LYS A 51 8.30 -21.33 24.94
N ALA A 52 7.97 -20.28 25.69
CA ALA A 52 7.11 -19.20 25.23
C ALA A 52 7.69 -18.48 24.00
N ILE A 53 9.01 -18.25 23.94
CA ILE A 53 9.68 -17.72 22.74
C ILE A 53 9.52 -18.68 21.54
N GLY A 54 9.70 -19.99 21.75
CA GLY A 54 9.44 -20.97 20.69
C GLY A 54 8.00 -20.90 20.18
N LEU A 55 7.02 -20.80 21.09
CA LEU A 55 5.59 -20.68 20.75
C LEU A 55 5.28 -19.39 19.99
N GLN A 56 5.82 -18.27 20.46
CA GLN A 56 5.74 -16.94 19.84
C GLN A 56 6.19 -17.00 18.38
N ARG A 57 7.37 -17.56 18.13
CA ARG A 57 7.94 -17.70 16.79
C ARG A 57 7.23 -18.72 15.89
N THR A 58 6.35 -19.55 16.46
CA THR A 58 5.46 -20.46 15.71
C THR A 58 4.06 -19.89 15.46
N GLY A 59 3.80 -18.64 15.88
CA GLY A 59 2.51 -17.95 15.67
C GLY A 59 1.48 -18.15 16.78
N LYS A 60 1.81 -18.87 17.86
CA LYS A 60 0.91 -19.13 19.01
C LYS A 60 1.04 -18.05 20.10
N GLN A 61 0.64 -16.84 19.76
CA GLN A 61 0.81 -15.63 20.58
C GLN A 61 0.13 -15.74 21.96
N ASP A 62 -1.11 -16.22 22.01
CA ASP A 62 -1.89 -16.28 23.27
C ASP A 62 -1.31 -17.28 24.28
N GLU A 63 -0.90 -18.46 23.80
CA GLU A 63 -0.23 -19.47 24.63
C GLU A 63 1.12 -18.95 25.14
N ALA A 64 1.89 -18.28 24.27
CA ALA A 64 3.17 -17.68 24.64
C ALA A 64 3.00 -16.58 25.70
N PHE A 65 2.01 -15.69 25.52
CA PHE A 65 1.74 -14.60 26.47
C PHE A 65 1.30 -15.13 27.83
N SER A 66 0.45 -16.16 27.85
CA SER A 66 -0.04 -16.77 29.08
C SER A 66 1.11 -17.35 29.91
N LEU A 67 2.05 -18.05 29.26
CA LEU A 67 3.26 -18.56 29.93
C LEU A 67 4.19 -17.45 30.40
N ALA A 68 4.35 -16.38 29.61
CA ALA A 68 5.15 -15.22 29.99
C ALA A 68 4.61 -14.56 31.26
N GLN A 69 3.28 -14.40 31.32
CA GLN A 69 2.60 -13.77 32.44
C GLN A 69 2.66 -14.62 33.71
N GLU A 70 2.56 -15.95 33.60
CA GLU A 70 2.76 -16.88 34.72
C GLU A 70 4.15 -16.73 35.37
N VAL A 71 5.18 -16.51 34.55
CA VAL A 71 6.55 -16.31 35.07
C VAL A 71 6.73 -14.89 35.62
N ALA A 72 6.19 -13.87 34.95
CA ALA A 72 6.34 -12.48 35.36
C ALA A 72 5.68 -12.16 36.71
N THR A 73 4.56 -12.82 37.05
CA THR A 73 3.90 -12.64 38.36
C THR A 73 4.71 -13.16 39.54
N LEU A 74 5.68 -14.06 39.30
CA LEU A 74 6.61 -14.55 40.32
C LEU A 74 7.73 -13.54 40.62
N GLU A 75 7.82 -12.46 39.82
CA GLU A 75 8.83 -11.40 39.93
C GLU A 75 10.26 -11.98 40.04
N PRO A 76 10.75 -12.66 38.98
CA PRO A 76 12.05 -13.31 38.98
C PRO A 76 13.17 -12.29 39.20
N THR A 77 14.21 -12.71 39.92
CA THR A 77 15.43 -11.93 40.15
C THR A 77 16.68 -12.59 39.56
N ASP A 78 16.52 -13.67 38.79
CA ASP A 78 17.61 -14.33 38.09
C ASP A 78 17.79 -13.72 36.68
N ASP A 79 19.05 -13.42 36.34
CA ASP A 79 19.41 -12.74 35.08
C ASP A 79 18.93 -13.50 33.83
N ASN A 80 19.05 -14.83 33.83
CA ASN A 80 18.61 -15.67 32.72
C ASN A 80 17.10 -15.57 32.43
N SER A 81 16.23 -15.59 33.44
CA SER A 81 14.78 -15.42 33.24
C SER A 81 14.43 -13.98 32.86
N LEU A 82 15.10 -12.98 33.46
CA LEU A 82 14.89 -11.57 33.13
C LEU A 82 15.27 -11.24 31.68
N GLN A 83 16.41 -11.73 31.20
CA GLN A 83 16.84 -11.56 29.82
C GLN A 83 15.94 -12.32 28.85
N ALA A 84 15.56 -13.56 29.16
CA ALA A 84 14.62 -14.32 28.34
C ALA A 84 13.26 -13.62 28.23
N LEU A 85 12.71 -13.09 29.33
CA LEU A 85 11.46 -12.33 29.30
C LEU A 85 11.61 -11.02 28.52
N THR A 86 12.77 -10.36 28.64
CA THR A 86 13.08 -9.16 27.86
C THR A 86 13.07 -9.47 26.36
N ILE A 87 13.66 -10.59 25.93
CA ILE A 87 13.63 -11.02 24.52
C ILE A 87 12.20 -11.32 24.08
N LEU A 88 11.44 -12.06 24.88
CA LEU A 88 10.05 -12.41 24.57
C LEU A 88 9.18 -11.17 24.41
N TYR A 89 9.15 -10.26 25.40
CA TYR A 89 8.35 -9.04 25.31
C TYR A 89 8.76 -8.11 24.18
N ARG A 90 10.04 -8.13 23.77
CA ARG A 90 10.50 -7.44 22.57
C ARG A 90 9.96 -8.08 21.29
N GLU A 91 9.98 -9.41 21.19
CA GLU A 91 9.40 -10.15 20.05
C GLU A 91 7.87 -10.05 19.98
N MET A 92 7.23 -9.71 21.10
CA MET A 92 5.79 -9.45 21.19
C MET A 92 5.42 -7.98 20.89
N HIS A 93 6.40 -7.12 20.59
CA HIS A 93 6.19 -5.67 20.44
C HIS A 93 5.54 -5.01 21.67
N ARG A 94 5.84 -5.49 22.88
CA ARG A 94 5.34 -4.95 24.17
C ARG A 94 6.48 -4.55 25.12
N PRO A 95 7.35 -3.58 24.74
CA PRO A 95 8.50 -3.19 25.54
C PRO A 95 8.13 -2.57 26.90
N GLU A 96 6.89 -2.11 27.08
CA GLU A 96 6.38 -1.53 28.32
C GLU A 96 6.43 -2.56 29.46
N LEU A 97 6.21 -3.84 29.16
CA LEU A 97 6.28 -4.91 30.15
C LEU A 97 7.70 -5.16 30.67
N VAL A 98 8.72 -4.84 29.88
CA VAL A 98 10.13 -4.92 30.29
C VAL A 98 10.42 -3.92 31.41
N THR A 99 9.81 -2.74 31.39
CA THR A 99 10.01 -1.74 32.45
C THR A 99 9.48 -2.26 33.80
N LYS A 100 8.27 -2.81 33.81
CA LYS A 100 7.64 -3.40 35.02
C LYS A 100 8.47 -4.54 35.61
N LEU A 101 9.07 -5.34 34.72
CA LEU A 101 9.93 -6.47 35.10
C LEU A 101 11.16 -6.00 35.90
N TYR A 102 11.91 -5.03 35.38
CA TYR A 102 13.09 -4.50 36.08
C TYR A 102 12.72 -3.59 37.25
N GLU A 103 11.57 -2.90 37.24
CA GLU A 103 11.04 -2.19 38.41
C GLU A 103 10.85 -3.15 39.60
N ALA A 104 10.30 -4.36 39.37
CA ALA A 104 10.15 -5.38 40.40
C ALA A 104 11.49 -5.94 40.88
N ALA A 105 12.43 -6.21 39.97
CA ALA A 105 13.76 -6.70 40.32
C ALA A 105 14.56 -5.69 41.17
N VAL A 106 14.54 -4.40 40.81
CA VAL A 106 15.20 -3.32 41.58
C VAL A 106 14.58 -3.14 42.96
N LYS A 107 13.26 -3.31 43.09
CA LYS A 107 12.60 -3.26 44.43
C LYS A 107 13.09 -4.38 45.35
N LYS A 108 13.35 -5.57 44.81
CA LYS A 108 13.87 -6.72 45.59
C LYS A 108 15.37 -6.59 45.89
N VAL A 109 16.15 -6.08 44.94
CA VAL A 109 17.62 -5.96 45.06
C VAL A 109 18.08 -4.53 44.73
N PRO A 110 17.90 -3.57 45.66
CA PRO A 110 18.07 -2.14 45.37
C PRO A 110 19.53 -1.68 45.21
N LEU A 111 20.51 -2.49 45.64
CA LEU A 111 21.94 -2.16 45.58
C LEU A 111 22.63 -2.65 44.29
N SER A 112 21.93 -3.36 43.40
CA SER A 112 22.52 -3.91 42.18
C SER A 112 22.71 -2.83 41.10
N GLU A 113 23.96 -2.55 40.72
CA GLU A 113 24.30 -1.64 39.62
C GLU A 113 23.69 -2.12 38.28
N GLU A 114 23.75 -3.42 38.02
CA GLU A 114 23.27 -4.04 36.78
C GLU A 114 21.75 -3.86 36.61
N TYR A 115 20.96 -4.09 37.65
CA TYR A 115 19.50 -3.95 37.56
C TYR A 115 19.05 -2.50 37.39
N HIS A 116 19.71 -1.54 38.04
CA HIS A 116 19.44 -0.11 37.82
C HIS A 116 19.83 0.31 36.40
N SER A 117 20.96 -0.18 35.88
CA SER A 117 21.37 0.07 34.50
C SER A 117 20.38 -0.53 33.49
N HIS A 118 19.97 -1.79 33.66
CA HIS A 118 18.95 -2.43 32.81
C HIS A 118 17.59 -1.74 32.90
N LEU A 119 17.20 -1.27 34.08
CA LEU A 119 15.98 -0.48 34.28
C LEU A 119 16.04 0.85 33.52
N PHE A 120 17.16 1.57 33.61
CA PHE A 120 17.39 2.79 32.82
C PHE A 120 17.26 2.51 31.32
N MET A 121 17.90 1.44 30.82
CA MET A 121 17.82 1.06 29.41
C MET A 121 16.41 0.61 28.99
N ALA A 122 15.66 -0.02 29.88
CA ALA A 122 14.26 -0.37 29.63
C ALA A 122 13.40 0.90 29.46
N TYR A 123 13.59 1.91 30.32
CA TYR A 123 12.92 3.19 30.16
C TYR A 123 13.35 3.95 28.90
N ALA A 124 14.64 3.91 28.55
CA ALA A 124 15.16 4.50 27.30
C ALA A 124 14.51 3.89 26.06
N ARG A 125 14.26 2.57 26.07
CA ARG A 125 13.60 1.86 24.97
C ARG A 125 12.16 2.32 24.77
N VAL A 126 11.41 2.48 25.87
CA VAL A 126 10.00 2.90 25.85
C VAL A 126 9.84 4.41 25.65
N GLY A 127 10.85 5.22 26.00
CA GLY A 127 10.80 6.68 25.92
C GLY A 127 10.25 7.36 27.18
N GLU A 128 10.34 6.69 28.34
CA GLU A 128 9.86 7.20 29.63
C GLU A 128 10.90 8.13 30.30
N TYR A 129 11.17 9.28 29.68
CA TYR A 129 12.31 10.14 30.03
C TYR A 129 12.31 10.65 31.49
N LYS A 130 11.14 10.86 32.09
CA LYS A 130 11.01 11.25 33.51
C LYS A 130 11.49 10.14 34.44
N LYS A 131 11.10 8.89 34.16
CA LYS A 131 11.55 7.73 34.93
C LYS A 131 13.03 7.43 34.68
N MET A 132 13.53 7.69 33.47
CA MET A 132 14.97 7.60 33.16
C MET A 132 15.80 8.54 34.05
N GLN A 133 15.39 9.81 34.18
CA GLN A 133 16.09 10.76 35.04
C GLN A 133 16.19 10.26 36.49
N GLN A 134 15.07 9.75 37.04
CA GLN A 134 15.01 9.21 38.40
C GLN A 134 15.88 7.97 38.56
N ALA A 135 15.82 7.03 37.60
CA ALA A 135 16.64 5.83 37.60
C ALA A 135 18.13 6.15 37.50
N GLY A 136 18.53 7.07 36.63
CA GLY A 136 19.93 7.50 36.50
C GLY A 136 20.46 8.16 37.77
N MET A 137 19.64 8.93 38.49
CA MET A 137 20.03 9.53 39.77
C MET A 137 20.09 8.51 40.91
N ALA A 138 19.20 7.51 40.91
CA ALA A 138 19.31 6.39 41.83
C ALA A 138 20.60 5.60 41.59
N LEU A 139 20.92 5.34 40.32
CA LEU A 139 22.14 4.66 39.89
C LEU A 139 23.41 5.45 40.25
N TYR A 140 23.42 6.77 40.07
CA TYR A 140 24.55 7.60 40.49
C TYR A 140 24.73 7.64 42.02
N LYS A 141 23.63 7.59 42.78
CA LYS A 141 23.69 7.52 44.26
C LYS A 141 24.20 6.17 44.76
N THR A 142 23.90 5.07 44.08
CA THR A 142 24.43 3.75 44.44
C THR A 142 25.90 3.60 44.03
N VAL A 143 26.24 4.05 42.82
CA VAL A 143 27.59 3.98 42.26
C VAL A 143 27.95 5.35 41.63
N PRO A 144 28.78 6.18 42.28
CA PRO A 144 29.05 7.55 41.85
C PRO A 144 30.06 7.61 40.69
N LYS A 145 29.64 7.16 39.50
CA LYS A 145 30.37 7.29 38.23
C LYS A 145 29.84 8.47 37.42
N ASN A 146 30.72 9.32 36.88
CA ASN A 146 30.34 10.52 36.11
C ASN A 146 29.34 10.24 34.96
N PRO A 147 29.50 9.17 34.14
CA PRO A 147 28.54 8.89 33.07
C PRO A 147 27.09 8.75 33.54
N TYR A 148 26.84 8.16 34.71
CA TYR A 148 25.48 7.99 35.24
C TYR A 148 24.85 9.31 35.64
N TYR A 149 25.65 10.29 36.07
CA TYR A 149 25.16 11.63 36.32
C TYR A 149 24.69 12.29 35.02
N PHE A 150 25.52 12.23 33.97
CA PHE A 150 25.19 12.81 32.67
C PHE A 150 24.10 12.05 31.91
N TRP A 151 23.87 10.76 32.19
CA TRP A 151 22.68 10.05 31.71
C TRP A 151 21.39 10.68 32.22
N SER A 152 21.34 11.09 33.49
CA SER A 152 20.20 11.82 34.03
C SER A 152 20.06 13.22 33.46
N VAL A 153 21.17 13.94 33.25
CA VAL A 153 21.15 15.25 32.58
C VAL A 153 20.60 15.11 31.17
N MET A 154 21.09 14.14 30.39
CA MET A 154 20.60 13.88 29.04
C MET A 154 19.13 13.44 29.05
N SER A 155 18.69 12.64 30.02
CA SER A 155 17.27 12.28 30.18
C SER A 155 16.39 13.50 30.46
N LEU A 156 16.91 14.50 31.17
CA LEU A 156 16.22 15.77 31.42
C LEU A 156 16.15 16.64 30.16
N VAL A 157 17.21 16.64 29.33
CA VAL A 157 17.18 17.26 28.00
C VAL A 157 16.15 16.56 27.10
N MET A 158 16.07 15.23 27.13
CA MET A 158 15.06 14.49 26.36
C MET A 158 13.63 14.80 26.84
N GLN A 159 13.40 14.98 28.15
CA GLN A 159 12.11 15.48 28.65
C GLN A 159 11.77 16.84 28.04
N ALA A 160 12.73 17.78 27.99
CA ALA A 160 12.52 19.09 27.38
C ALA A 160 12.18 18.99 25.88
N ILE A 161 12.86 18.13 25.12
CA ILE A 161 12.61 17.93 23.69
C ILE A 161 11.23 17.28 23.43
N SER A 162 10.80 16.38 24.31
CA SER A 162 9.52 15.66 24.18
C SER A 162 8.33 16.39 24.80
N ALA A 163 8.55 17.50 25.48
CA ALA A 163 7.49 18.23 26.18
C ALA A 163 6.53 18.87 25.18
N GLN A 164 5.23 18.70 25.39
CA GLN A 164 4.20 19.40 24.60
C GLN A 164 4.18 20.91 24.92
N ASP A 165 4.51 21.29 26.16
CA ASP A 165 4.61 22.68 26.60
C ASP A 165 6.06 23.17 26.54
N GLU A 166 6.35 23.99 25.53
CA GLU A 166 7.66 24.62 25.33
C GLU A 166 8.07 25.51 26.52
N LYS A 167 7.11 26.12 27.23
CA LYS A 167 7.43 26.93 28.42
C LYS A 167 7.99 26.07 29.53
N LEU A 168 7.46 24.87 29.75
CA LEU A 168 7.98 23.94 30.75
C LEU A 168 9.40 23.47 30.40
N ALA A 169 9.67 23.24 29.11
CA ALA A 169 11.00 22.92 28.61
C ALA A 169 12.01 24.02 28.95
N GLN A 170 11.67 25.29 28.64
CA GLN A 170 12.55 26.44 28.80
C GLN A 170 12.67 26.94 30.25
N THR A 171 11.63 26.83 31.07
CA THR A 171 11.62 27.40 32.43
C THR A 171 12.00 26.42 33.54
N MET A 172 11.85 25.11 33.31
CA MET A 172 12.06 24.09 34.35
C MET A 172 13.10 23.05 33.95
N PHE A 173 12.92 22.36 32.83
CA PHE A 173 13.76 21.21 32.48
C PHE A 173 15.18 21.63 32.08
N LEU A 174 15.32 22.51 31.08
CA LEU A 174 16.63 22.95 30.60
C LEU A 174 17.42 23.75 31.66
N PRO A 175 16.83 24.68 32.44
CA PRO A 175 17.56 25.38 33.50
C PRO A 175 17.99 24.47 34.66
N LEU A 176 17.24 23.39 34.92
CA LEU A 176 17.68 22.38 35.88
C LEU A 176 18.85 21.56 35.31
N ALA A 177 18.81 21.19 34.03
CA ALA A 177 19.91 20.50 33.36
C ALA A 177 21.19 21.35 33.37
N GLU A 178 21.08 22.64 33.06
CA GLU A 178 22.18 23.61 33.15
C GLU A 178 22.78 23.65 34.55
N ARG A 179 21.97 23.89 35.59
CA ARG A 179 22.47 23.92 36.98
C ARG A 179 23.16 22.63 37.40
N MET A 180 22.66 21.49 36.91
CA MET A 180 23.29 20.19 37.16
C MET A 180 24.68 20.09 36.52
N VAL A 181 24.85 20.60 35.31
CA VAL A 181 26.14 20.60 34.61
C VAL A 181 27.09 21.65 35.20
N GLU A 182 26.63 22.86 35.48
CA GLU A 182 27.43 23.92 36.11
C GLU A 182 28.01 23.49 37.46
N LYS A 183 27.27 22.67 38.23
CA LYS A 183 27.80 22.08 39.45
C LYS A 183 29.05 21.24 39.17
N MET A 184 29.02 20.41 38.12
CA MET A 184 30.17 19.60 37.72
C MET A 184 31.30 20.43 37.12
N VAL A 185 30.98 21.53 36.43
CA VAL A 185 31.99 22.52 35.98
C VAL A 185 32.72 23.14 37.17
N LYS A 186 31.98 23.61 38.19
CA LYS A 186 32.54 24.24 39.40
C LYS A 186 33.36 23.27 40.26
N GLU A 187 33.02 21.99 40.24
CA GLU A 187 33.75 20.93 40.92
C GLU A 187 34.94 20.39 40.09
N GLU A 188 35.20 20.93 38.89
CA GLU A 188 36.23 20.47 37.94
C GLU A 188 36.11 18.98 37.55
N LYS A 189 34.87 18.44 37.56
CA LYS A 189 34.56 17.03 37.27
C LYS A 189 34.08 16.77 35.85
N ILE A 190 34.30 17.71 34.93
CA ILE A 190 34.09 17.47 33.49
C ILE A 190 35.36 16.84 32.94
N GLU A 191 35.32 15.54 32.66
CA GLU A 191 36.45 14.72 32.24
C GLU A 191 36.43 14.44 30.74
N ALA A 192 35.25 14.34 30.13
CA ALA A 192 35.08 13.85 28.76
C ALA A 192 34.54 14.91 27.78
N GLU A 193 34.86 14.75 26.49
CA GLU A 193 34.34 15.60 25.42
C GLU A 193 32.80 15.58 25.35
N ALA A 194 32.19 14.41 25.54
CA ALA A 194 30.75 14.20 25.55
C ALA A 194 30.00 15.13 26.52
N GLU A 195 30.61 15.41 27.68
CA GLU A 195 30.04 16.25 28.72
C GLU A 195 30.06 17.73 28.32
N VAL A 196 31.13 18.16 27.64
CA VAL A 196 31.24 19.50 27.03
C VAL A 196 30.23 19.66 25.90
N GLN A 197 30.08 18.66 25.03
CA GLN A 197 29.09 18.68 23.96
C GLN A 197 27.65 18.75 24.51
N LEU A 198 27.34 17.98 25.56
CA LEU A 198 26.05 18.05 26.24
C LEU A 198 25.82 19.41 26.89
N TYR A 199 26.84 20.01 27.51
CA TYR A 199 26.73 21.36 28.07
C TYR A 199 26.43 22.40 26.98
N PHE A 200 27.15 22.34 25.85
CA PHE A 200 26.92 23.20 24.70
C PHE A 200 25.47 23.07 24.21
N MET A 201 24.98 21.85 24.02
CA MET A 201 23.61 21.59 23.59
C MET A 201 22.56 22.16 24.56
N ILE A 202 22.82 22.14 25.87
CA ILE A 202 21.90 22.73 26.86
C ILE A 202 21.86 24.26 26.74
N LEU A 203 23.02 24.92 26.69
CA LEU A 203 23.11 26.37 26.55
C LEU A 203 22.50 26.84 25.24
N GLU A 204 22.76 26.11 24.15
CA GLU A 204 22.19 26.34 22.84
C GLU A 204 20.65 26.30 22.88
N ARG A 205 20.07 25.27 23.51
CA ARG A 205 18.62 25.09 23.62
C ARG A 205 17.94 26.12 24.53
N LEU A 206 18.65 26.63 25.54
CA LEU A 206 18.20 27.74 26.38
C LEU A 206 18.28 29.10 25.67
N GLY A 207 18.88 29.16 24.47
CA GLY A 207 19.13 30.41 23.76
C GLY A 207 20.24 31.27 24.37
N LYS A 208 21.01 30.75 25.33
CA LYS A 208 22.10 31.47 26.01
C LYS A 208 23.37 31.44 25.16
N CYS A 209 23.29 32.09 24.00
CA CYS A 209 24.31 31.99 22.96
C CYS A 209 25.66 32.61 23.37
N VAL A 210 25.65 33.67 24.20
CA VAL A 210 26.89 34.29 24.69
C VAL A 210 27.67 33.33 25.59
N GLU A 211 26.99 32.71 26.54
CA GLU A 211 27.60 31.76 27.48
C GLU A 211 28.06 30.49 26.77
N ALA A 212 27.30 30.02 25.77
CA ALA A 212 27.71 28.91 24.91
C ALA A 212 28.99 29.24 24.14
N LEU A 213 29.09 30.45 23.59
CA LEU A 213 30.28 30.93 22.88
C LEU A 213 31.49 31.03 23.81
N ASP A 214 31.33 31.62 25.00
CA ASP A 214 32.40 31.74 25.99
C ASP A 214 32.90 30.37 26.46
N MET A 215 32.00 29.40 26.61
CA MET A 215 32.35 28.03 26.96
C MET A 215 33.22 27.36 25.89
N VAL A 216 32.84 27.49 24.60
CA VAL A 216 33.59 26.92 23.46
C VAL A 216 34.92 27.64 23.22
N ARG A 217 34.98 28.95 23.51
CA ARG A 217 36.23 29.71 23.43
C ARG A 217 37.17 29.42 24.60
N GLY A 218 36.62 29.15 25.78
CA GLY A 218 37.36 28.88 27.01
C GLY A 218 38.02 27.50 27.08
N PRO A 219 38.51 27.10 28.27
CA PRO A 219 39.29 25.86 28.47
C PRO A 219 38.49 24.58 28.23
N LEU A 220 37.16 24.61 28.39
CA LEU A 220 36.32 23.46 28.08
C LEU A 220 36.29 23.17 26.57
N GLY A 221 36.36 24.20 25.73
CA GLY A 221 36.43 24.04 24.28
C GLY A 221 37.71 23.39 23.78
N GLU A 222 38.80 23.41 24.53
CA GLU A 222 40.04 22.69 24.17
C GLU A 222 39.85 21.17 24.20
N LYS A 223 38.84 20.68 24.93
CA LYS A 223 38.49 19.25 24.97
C LYS A 223 37.70 18.78 23.73
N LEU A 224 37.17 19.70 22.91
CA LEU A 224 36.42 19.39 21.68
C LEU A 224 37.38 19.03 20.54
N THR A 225 37.92 17.81 20.56
CA THR A 225 39.00 17.40 19.64
C THR A 225 38.62 16.26 18.69
N SER A 226 37.52 15.55 18.95
CA SER A 226 37.14 14.36 18.18
C SER A 226 36.71 14.67 16.74
N GLU A 227 36.08 15.82 16.47
CA GLU A 227 35.62 16.20 15.13
C GLU A 227 36.51 17.29 14.51
N LEU A 228 36.77 17.17 13.20
CA LEU A 228 37.54 18.17 12.46
C LEU A 228 36.86 19.54 12.57
N ARG A 229 37.56 20.50 13.17
CA ARG A 229 37.08 21.88 13.36
C ARG A 229 35.75 22.00 14.13
N SER A 230 35.47 21.07 15.05
CA SER A 230 34.24 21.11 15.88
C SER A 230 34.10 22.46 16.60
N ARG A 231 35.21 22.94 17.17
CA ARG A 231 35.27 24.21 17.89
C ARG A 231 34.94 25.38 16.97
N GLU A 232 35.59 25.48 15.82
CA GLU A 232 35.35 26.57 14.86
C GLU A 232 33.93 26.54 14.29
N ASN A 233 33.37 25.35 14.00
CA ASN A 233 31.98 25.23 13.55
C ASN A 233 30.98 25.66 14.63
N LYS A 234 31.20 25.28 15.90
CA LYS A 234 30.37 25.71 17.03
C LYS A 234 30.48 27.22 17.29
N CYS A 235 31.69 27.79 17.17
CA CYS A 235 31.89 29.24 17.21
C CYS A 235 31.15 29.96 16.07
N MET A 236 31.29 29.48 14.83
CA MET A 236 30.62 30.05 13.65
C MET A 236 29.09 30.07 13.83
N MET A 237 28.53 28.95 14.29
CA MET A 237 27.09 28.85 14.57
C MET A 237 26.65 29.88 15.64
N MET A 238 27.44 30.08 16.70
CA MET A 238 27.12 31.06 17.74
C MET A 238 27.26 32.50 17.24
N TYR A 239 28.29 32.82 16.44
CA TYR A 239 28.45 34.16 15.86
C TYR A 239 27.27 34.51 14.94
N GLN A 240 26.84 33.58 14.09
CA GLN A 240 25.68 33.79 13.21
C GLN A 240 24.40 34.04 14.00
N ARG A 241 24.15 33.28 15.08
CA ARG A 241 22.97 33.47 15.94
C ARG A 241 22.99 34.78 16.72
N LEU A 242 24.16 35.20 17.20
CA LEU A 242 24.36 36.47 17.90
C LEU A 242 24.47 37.68 16.96
N GLN A 243 24.44 37.45 15.63
CA GLN A 243 24.68 38.48 14.62
C GLN A 243 26.03 39.19 14.80
N LEU A 244 27.03 38.47 15.29
CA LEU A 244 28.42 38.91 15.42
C LEU A 244 29.14 38.75 14.07
N TRP A 245 28.70 39.54 13.10
CA TRP A 245 29.19 39.49 11.72
C TRP A 245 30.70 39.74 11.55
N PRO A 246 31.36 40.63 12.34
CA PRO A 246 32.81 40.81 12.25
C PRO A 246 33.56 39.51 12.58
N GLU A 247 33.16 38.81 13.63
CA GLU A 247 33.73 37.52 14.03
C GLU A 247 33.46 36.42 13.00
N CYS A 248 32.23 36.35 12.45
CA CYS A 248 31.90 35.44 11.34
C CYS A 248 32.83 35.65 10.15
N ASN A 249 33.03 36.91 9.74
CA ASN A 249 33.81 37.26 8.56
C ASN A 249 35.29 36.90 8.76
N ALA A 250 35.88 37.34 9.88
CA ALA A 250 37.28 37.07 10.20
C ALA A 250 37.58 35.57 10.33
N LEU A 251 36.69 34.81 10.99
CA LEU A 251 36.86 33.36 11.13
C LEU A 251 36.75 32.67 9.76
N SER A 252 35.75 33.03 8.95
CA SER A 252 35.58 32.46 7.60
C SER A 252 36.80 32.75 6.72
N TYR A 253 37.26 34.01 6.70
CA TYR A 253 38.46 34.44 5.98
C TYR A 253 39.70 33.64 6.40
N LYS A 254 39.94 33.53 7.70
CA LYS A 254 41.06 32.77 8.27
C LYS A 254 41.02 31.29 7.91
N LEU A 255 39.84 30.68 7.90
CA LEU A 255 39.67 29.27 7.53
C LEU A 255 39.84 29.03 6.04
N LEU A 256 39.36 29.96 5.20
CA LEU A 256 39.54 29.90 3.74
C LEU A 256 41.00 30.10 3.32
N LEU A 257 41.78 30.91 4.06
CA LEU A 257 43.22 30.99 3.86
C LEU A 257 43.94 29.65 4.12
N LYS A 258 43.41 28.83 5.03
CA LYS A 258 43.97 27.52 5.35
C LYS A 258 43.47 26.43 4.40
N ASN A 259 42.21 26.48 3.99
CA ASN A 259 41.60 25.57 3.04
C ASN A 259 40.66 26.32 2.08
N PRO A 260 41.11 26.65 0.86
CA PRO A 260 40.33 27.45 -0.08
C PRO A 260 39.27 26.66 -0.85
N ASP A 261 39.03 25.37 -0.56
CA ASP A 261 37.97 24.57 -1.21
C ASP A 261 36.74 24.33 -0.30
N ASP A 262 36.70 25.01 0.85
CA ASP A 262 35.69 24.79 1.88
C ASP A 262 34.45 25.68 1.67
N TRP A 263 33.50 25.17 0.88
CA TRP A 263 32.34 25.93 0.38
C TRP A 263 31.47 26.58 1.47
N GLN A 264 31.30 25.92 2.62
CA GLN A 264 30.50 26.44 3.73
C GLN A 264 31.03 27.79 4.24
N PHE A 265 32.36 27.97 4.25
CA PHE A 265 32.97 29.20 4.72
C PHE A 265 32.95 30.31 3.66
N TYR A 266 32.88 30.00 2.36
CA TYR A 266 32.60 31.02 1.34
C TYR A 266 31.21 31.61 1.52
N LEU A 267 30.19 30.77 1.71
CA LEU A 267 28.82 31.24 1.97
C LEU A 267 28.77 32.12 3.23
N SER A 268 29.37 31.65 4.32
CA SER A 268 29.43 32.41 5.59
C SER A 268 30.24 33.71 5.47
N TYR A 269 31.33 33.72 4.70
CA TYR A 269 32.14 34.90 4.42
C TYR A 269 31.34 35.96 3.66
N PHE A 270 30.64 35.56 2.59
CA PHE A 270 29.81 36.49 1.82
C PHE A 270 28.60 36.97 2.61
N ASP A 271 27.89 36.09 3.32
CA ASP A 271 26.76 36.47 4.19
C ASP A 271 27.18 37.52 5.22
N SER A 272 28.30 37.28 5.92
CA SER A 272 28.83 38.21 6.92
C SER A 272 29.30 39.53 6.33
N LEU A 273 29.99 39.52 5.19
CA LEU A 273 30.42 40.75 4.49
C LEU A 273 29.22 41.64 4.17
N PHE A 274 28.18 41.06 3.58
CA PHE A 274 27.00 41.81 3.15
C PHE A 274 26.21 42.38 4.33
N HIS A 275 26.13 41.65 5.46
CA HIS A 275 25.58 42.20 6.69
C HIS A 275 26.43 43.34 7.27
N LEU A 276 27.77 43.24 7.22
CA LEU A 276 28.66 44.32 7.67
C LEU A 276 28.48 45.60 6.85
N MET A 277 28.27 45.46 5.54
CA MET A 277 27.95 46.58 4.64
C MET A 277 26.60 47.22 4.99
N ASP A 278 25.56 46.41 5.19
CA ASP A 278 24.22 46.90 5.56
C ASP A 278 24.25 47.64 6.91
N MET A 279 25.14 47.23 7.82
CA MET A 279 25.37 47.88 9.11
C MET A 279 26.33 49.08 9.05
N SER A 280 26.96 49.35 7.90
CA SER A 280 28.02 50.36 7.76
C SER A 280 29.13 50.24 8.82
N TRP A 281 29.51 48.99 9.14
CA TRP A 281 30.48 48.71 10.18
C TRP A 281 31.89 49.20 9.79
N SER A 282 32.61 49.77 10.75
CA SER A 282 34.00 50.22 10.58
C SER A 282 34.90 49.63 11.66
N PRO A 283 36.17 49.32 11.33
CA PRO A 283 37.10 48.75 12.30
C PRO A 283 37.42 49.75 13.42
N PRO A 284 37.70 49.28 14.64
CA PRO A 284 38.11 50.13 15.75
C PRO A 284 39.47 50.81 15.49
N ASN A 285 39.63 52.05 15.97
CA ASN A 285 40.83 52.87 15.74
C ASN A 285 42.12 52.32 16.37
N GLU A 286 42.01 51.51 17.44
CA GLU A 286 43.13 50.85 18.10
C GLU A 286 42.77 49.38 18.44
N GLY A 287 43.69 48.45 18.18
CA GLY A 287 43.53 47.01 18.50
C GLY A 287 43.21 46.12 17.29
N LYS A 288 42.88 44.85 17.55
CA LYS A 288 42.42 43.90 16.52
C LYS A 288 40.99 44.26 16.11
N HIS A 289 40.63 44.04 14.83
CA HIS A 289 39.28 44.32 14.33
C HIS A 289 38.20 43.56 15.12
N CYS A 290 38.44 42.27 15.38
CA CYS A 290 37.63 41.45 16.28
C CYS A 290 38.50 40.38 16.97
N VAL A 291 37.87 39.52 17.78
CA VAL A 291 38.55 38.43 18.51
C VAL A 291 39.25 37.43 17.58
N GLU A 292 38.70 37.24 16.37
CA GLU A 292 39.21 36.26 15.39
C GLU A 292 40.29 36.82 14.47
N GLY A 293 40.46 38.15 14.41
CA GLY A 293 41.52 38.80 13.64
C GLY A 293 40.99 39.91 12.71
N PRO A 294 41.60 40.08 11.51
CA PRO A 294 41.19 41.12 10.57
C PRO A 294 39.85 40.78 9.91
N VAL A 295 39.02 41.81 9.76
CA VAL A 295 37.67 41.76 9.17
C VAL A 295 37.68 42.49 7.84
N GLN A 296 37.11 41.88 6.81
CA GLN A 296 36.88 42.50 5.50
C GLN A 296 35.52 43.18 5.51
N THR A 297 35.45 44.43 5.06
CA THR A 297 34.24 45.27 5.19
C THR A 297 33.71 45.78 3.86
N THR A 298 34.54 45.78 2.82
CA THR A 298 34.19 46.35 1.51
C THR A 298 34.08 45.29 0.42
N VAL A 299 33.29 45.59 -0.63
CA VAL A 299 33.20 44.74 -1.82
C VAL A 299 34.56 44.62 -2.50
N ALA A 300 35.32 45.71 -2.62
CA ALA A 300 36.65 45.72 -3.23
C ALA A 300 37.63 44.74 -2.54
N GLU A 301 37.58 44.65 -1.20
CA GLU A 301 38.35 43.67 -0.45
C GLU A 301 37.94 42.23 -0.74
N ALA A 302 36.63 41.98 -0.87
CA ALA A 302 36.12 40.65 -1.19
C ALA A 302 36.40 40.23 -2.63
N VAL A 303 36.27 41.16 -3.59
CA VAL A 303 36.67 40.99 -4.99
C VAL A 303 38.15 40.63 -5.05
N LYS A 304 39.00 41.45 -4.42
CA LYS A 304 40.44 41.19 -4.35
C LYS A 304 40.74 39.83 -3.72
N PHE A 305 40.10 39.48 -2.61
CA PHE A 305 40.32 38.19 -1.95
C PHE A 305 40.00 37.00 -2.87
N VAL A 306 38.88 37.03 -3.58
CA VAL A 306 38.48 35.94 -4.48
C VAL A 306 39.41 35.86 -5.69
N VAL A 307 39.76 37.00 -6.29
CA VAL A 307 40.70 37.07 -7.42
C VAL A 307 42.09 36.58 -7.01
N ASP A 308 42.62 37.04 -5.87
CA ASP A 308 43.91 36.60 -5.34
C ASP A 308 43.93 35.07 -5.14
N ARG A 309 42.83 34.48 -4.63
CA ARG A 309 42.71 33.03 -4.48
C ARG A 309 42.70 32.31 -5.81
N MET A 310 41.99 32.82 -6.82
CA MET A 310 42.00 32.23 -8.17
C MET A 310 43.39 32.27 -8.78
N GLU A 311 44.07 33.41 -8.71
CA GLU A 311 45.43 33.56 -9.23
C GLU A 311 46.44 32.64 -8.52
N GLU A 312 46.30 32.46 -7.21
CA GLU A 312 47.14 31.54 -6.45
C GLU A 312 46.94 30.09 -6.90
N GLU A 313 45.70 29.68 -7.19
CA GLU A 313 45.44 28.36 -7.77
C GLU A 313 45.99 28.26 -9.21
N ASP A 314 45.93 29.32 -10.01
CA ASP A 314 46.49 29.37 -11.37
C ASP A 314 48.01 29.25 -11.40
N LYS A 315 48.70 29.75 -10.37
CA LYS A 315 50.16 29.67 -10.24
C LYS A 315 50.65 28.28 -9.80
N LYS A 316 49.77 27.39 -9.33
CA LYS A 316 50.15 26.06 -8.89
C LYS A 316 50.40 25.12 -10.08
N GLU A 317 51.48 24.36 -10.00
CA GLU A 317 51.71 23.23 -10.92
C GLU A 317 50.79 22.03 -10.62
N SER A 318 50.25 21.97 -9.40
CA SER A 318 49.24 20.99 -9.02
C SER A 318 47.87 21.36 -9.59
N ARG A 319 46.98 20.37 -9.67
CA ARG A 319 45.62 20.57 -10.18
C ARG A 319 44.87 21.64 -9.37
N PRO A 320 44.23 22.64 -10.02
CA PRO A 320 43.56 23.73 -9.33
C PRO A 320 42.33 23.24 -8.55
N LEU A 321 42.07 23.89 -7.42
CA LEU A 321 40.87 23.69 -6.62
C LEU A 321 39.67 24.43 -7.24
N ARG A 322 38.46 23.89 -7.10
CA ARG A 322 37.24 24.44 -7.75
C ARG A 322 36.63 25.60 -6.97
N GLY A 323 36.74 25.57 -5.64
CA GLY A 323 36.10 26.50 -4.72
C GLY A 323 36.29 27.97 -5.08
N PRO A 324 37.53 28.45 -5.35
CA PRO A 324 37.77 29.85 -5.69
C PRO A 324 37.05 30.31 -6.96
N TYR A 325 36.99 29.46 -7.99
CA TYR A 325 36.31 29.80 -9.25
C TYR A 325 34.79 29.86 -9.09
N MET A 326 34.22 28.94 -8.31
CA MET A 326 32.79 28.98 -7.98
C MET A 326 32.45 30.18 -7.08
N ALA A 327 33.34 30.54 -6.16
CA ALA A 327 33.16 31.68 -5.27
C ALA A 327 33.10 33.01 -6.04
N CYS A 328 33.81 33.12 -7.16
CA CYS A 328 33.71 34.28 -8.06
C CYS A 328 32.31 34.41 -8.67
N LEU A 329 31.77 33.32 -9.23
CA LEU A 329 30.40 33.30 -9.78
C LEU A 329 29.33 33.57 -8.70
N GLU A 330 29.53 33.03 -7.50
CA GLU A 330 28.65 33.29 -6.35
C GLU A 330 28.68 34.76 -5.91
N LEU A 331 29.85 35.38 -5.88
CA LEU A 331 29.98 36.79 -5.53
C LEU A 331 29.28 37.67 -6.56
N ILE A 332 29.47 37.42 -7.87
CA ILE A 332 28.73 38.12 -8.93
C ILE A 332 27.22 37.95 -8.73
N HIS A 333 26.77 36.73 -8.48
CA HIS A 333 25.35 36.45 -8.25
C HIS A 333 24.75 37.32 -7.14
N ARG A 334 25.43 37.42 -6.00
CA ARG A 334 24.98 38.21 -4.85
C ARG A 334 25.07 39.71 -5.09
N LEU A 335 26.11 40.19 -5.78
CA LEU A 335 26.25 41.60 -6.15
C LEU A 335 25.15 42.05 -7.12
N ARG A 336 24.79 41.21 -8.12
CA ARG A 336 23.65 41.46 -9.01
C ARG A 336 22.33 41.57 -8.27
N GLN A 337 22.07 40.66 -7.32
CA GLN A 337 20.85 40.70 -6.51
C GLN A 337 20.73 42.00 -5.70
N ARG A 338 21.87 42.60 -5.32
CA ARG A 338 21.94 43.86 -4.57
C ARG A 338 22.02 45.10 -5.46
N GLY A 339 22.20 44.95 -6.78
CA GLY A 339 22.37 46.06 -7.71
C GLY A 339 23.71 46.81 -7.57
N CYS A 340 24.75 46.13 -7.09
CA CYS A 340 26.08 46.73 -6.90
C CYS A 340 26.87 46.75 -8.24
N PRO A 341 27.39 47.91 -8.69
CA PRO A 341 28.11 48.02 -9.96
C PRO A 341 29.50 47.36 -9.95
N ASP A 342 30.08 47.14 -8.77
CA ASP A 342 31.40 46.53 -8.55
C ASP A 342 31.50 45.09 -9.10
N GLU A 343 30.39 44.48 -9.50
CA GLU A 343 30.40 43.19 -10.21
C GLU A 343 31.26 43.22 -11.48
N GLN A 344 31.39 44.38 -12.13
CA GLN A 344 32.14 44.54 -13.37
C GLN A 344 33.64 44.26 -13.18
N GLU A 345 34.14 44.40 -11.95
CA GLU A 345 35.55 44.14 -11.61
C GLU A 345 35.88 42.65 -11.57
N LEU A 346 34.87 41.78 -11.39
CA LEU A 346 35.05 40.31 -11.37
C LEU A 346 35.10 39.69 -12.77
N GLY A 347 34.65 40.42 -13.78
CA GLY A 347 34.60 39.98 -15.17
C GLY A 347 33.22 39.50 -15.63
N ASP A 348 33.13 39.17 -16.92
CA ASP A 348 31.88 38.71 -17.54
C ASP A 348 31.57 37.24 -17.16
N PRO A 349 30.37 36.92 -16.64
CA PRO A 349 30.03 35.55 -16.24
C PRO A 349 30.19 34.52 -17.36
N LEU A 350 29.93 34.90 -18.61
CA LEU A 350 30.09 34.00 -19.75
C LEU A 350 31.57 33.59 -19.91
N GLU A 351 32.50 34.53 -19.85
CA GLU A 351 33.95 34.23 -19.89
C GLU A 351 34.40 33.40 -18.69
N LEU A 352 33.93 33.73 -17.49
CA LEU A 352 34.28 32.99 -16.27
C LEU A 352 33.80 31.53 -16.32
N MET A 353 32.59 31.30 -16.84
CA MET A 353 32.07 29.95 -17.04
C MET A 353 32.85 29.18 -18.11
N LEU A 354 33.28 29.84 -19.20
CA LEU A 354 34.15 29.23 -20.21
C LEU A 354 35.53 28.89 -19.63
N GLN A 355 36.12 29.77 -18.81
CA GLN A 355 37.37 29.50 -18.10
C GLN A 355 37.22 28.31 -17.14
N PHE A 356 36.12 28.25 -16.40
CA PHE A 356 35.80 27.14 -15.51
C PHE A 356 35.69 25.83 -16.30
N PHE A 357 34.94 25.82 -17.40
CA PHE A 357 34.82 24.67 -18.29
C PHE A 357 36.17 24.25 -18.89
N GLY A 358 37.02 25.20 -19.29
CA GLY A 358 38.36 24.90 -19.79
C GLY A 358 39.23 24.13 -18.79
N LYS A 359 39.05 24.38 -17.49
CA LYS A 359 39.80 23.74 -16.39
C LYS A 359 39.17 22.45 -15.87
N PHE A 360 37.84 22.42 -15.77
CA PHE A 360 37.10 21.35 -15.08
C PHE A 360 36.17 20.55 -15.98
N GLY A 361 36.01 20.91 -17.26
CA GLY A 361 35.09 20.27 -18.20
C GLY A 361 35.40 18.80 -18.51
N ASP A 362 36.62 18.33 -18.24
CA ASP A 362 36.98 16.91 -18.30
C ASP A 362 36.55 16.12 -17.04
N LYS A 363 35.68 16.70 -16.21
CA LYS A 363 35.14 16.07 -14.99
C LYS A 363 33.62 16.00 -15.01
N PRO A 364 33.03 14.89 -14.53
CA PRO A 364 31.58 14.75 -14.43
C PRO A 364 30.88 15.82 -13.57
N CYS A 365 31.56 16.43 -12.59
CA CYS A 365 30.96 17.46 -11.73
C CYS A 365 30.83 18.84 -12.39
N CYS A 366 31.45 19.08 -13.56
CA CYS A 366 31.42 20.39 -14.20
C CYS A 366 29.98 20.87 -14.49
N ILE A 367 29.11 19.95 -14.93
CA ILE A 367 27.69 20.26 -15.16
C ILE A 367 26.98 20.65 -13.86
N THR A 368 27.17 19.93 -12.76
CA THR A 368 26.48 20.23 -11.49
C THR A 368 26.92 21.56 -10.91
N ASP A 369 28.20 21.90 -11.08
CA ASP A 369 28.77 23.14 -10.57
C ASP A 369 28.31 24.36 -11.41
N LEU A 370 28.29 24.24 -12.75
CA LEU A 370 27.84 25.31 -13.64
C LEU A 370 26.32 25.52 -13.63
N LYS A 371 25.55 24.44 -13.48
CA LYS A 371 24.07 24.48 -13.48
C LYS A 371 23.50 25.50 -12.49
N ILE A 372 24.15 25.67 -11.33
CA ILE A 372 23.74 26.60 -10.26
C ILE A 372 23.75 28.05 -10.74
N TYR A 373 24.63 28.39 -11.69
CA TYR A 373 24.92 29.77 -12.08
C TYR A 373 24.38 30.15 -13.46
N LEU A 374 23.73 29.23 -14.19
CA LEU A 374 23.26 29.49 -15.57
C LEU A 374 22.26 30.66 -15.69
N HIS A 375 21.58 31.03 -14.61
CA HIS A 375 20.71 32.22 -14.58
C HIS A 375 21.48 33.54 -14.70
N LEU A 376 22.81 33.54 -14.52
CA LEU A 376 23.65 34.70 -14.79
C LEU A 376 23.79 34.99 -16.29
N LEU A 377 23.46 34.02 -17.16
CA LEU A 377 23.46 34.18 -18.60
C LEU A 377 22.05 34.53 -19.10
N PRO A 378 21.86 35.68 -19.77
CA PRO A 378 20.58 35.99 -20.41
C PRO A 378 20.26 34.97 -21.52
N PRO A 379 18.97 34.70 -21.82
CA PRO A 379 18.56 33.72 -22.83
C PRO A 379 19.18 33.92 -24.21
N GLU A 380 19.42 35.18 -24.59
CA GLU A 380 20.06 35.57 -25.86
C GLU A 380 21.49 35.02 -26.00
N GLN A 381 22.19 34.82 -24.88
CA GLN A 381 23.57 34.32 -24.87
C GLN A 381 23.66 32.79 -24.82
N HIS A 382 22.55 32.06 -24.64
CA HIS A 382 22.59 30.60 -24.44
C HIS A 382 23.17 29.86 -25.65
N THR A 383 22.77 30.25 -26.86
CA THR A 383 23.31 29.68 -28.11
C THR A 383 24.78 30.04 -28.30
N GLN A 384 25.16 31.30 -27.99
CA GLN A 384 26.55 31.74 -28.07
C GLN A 384 27.44 30.95 -27.11
N PHE A 385 26.97 30.77 -25.86
CA PHE A 385 27.68 30.01 -24.83
C PHE A 385 27.89 28.55 -25.24
N LYS A 386 26.84 27.88 -25.75
CA LYS A 386 26.96 26.52 -26.29
C LYS A 386 28.05 26.43 -27.37
N ASN A 387 28.01 27.33 -28.35
CA ASN A 387 28.93 27.28 -29.49
C ASN A 387 30.40 27.45 -29.02
N ARG A 388 30.65 28.41 -28.13
CA ARG A 388 31.99 28.65 -27.56
C ARG A 388 32.48 27.50 -26.68
N LEU A 389 31.59 26.84 -25.95
CA LEU A 389 31.94 25.62 -25.23
C LEU A 389 32.37 24.52 -26.20
N GLY A 390 31.64 24.37 -27.32
CA GLY A 390 31.96 23.40 -28.38
C GLY A 390 33.36 23.62 -28.99
N GLU A 391 33.76 24.88 -29.20
CA GLU A 391 35.11 25.23 -29.69
C GLU A 391 36.23 24.79 -28.73
N LEU A 392 35.96 24.70 -27.42
CA LEU A 392 36.91 24.25 -26.40
C LEU A 392 36.99 22.72 -26.28
N VAL A 393 36.16 21.99 -27.03
CA VAL A 393 36.18 20.52 -27.08
C VAL A 393 37.11 20.08 -28.22
N PRO A 394 38.18 19.32 -27.92
CA PRO A 394 39.05 18.78 -28.96
C PRO A 394 38.37 17.59 -29.65
N LEU A 395 37.63 17.88 -30.72
CA LEU A 395 37.03 16.89 -31.62
C LEU A 395 37.94 16.65 -32.83
N GLY A 396 37.93 15.41 -33.34
CA GLY A 396 38.61 15.04 -34.58
C GLY A 396 37.94 15.65 -35.82
N GLU A 397 38.59 15.47 -36.98
CA GLU A 397 38.01 15.89 -38.26
C GLU A 397 36.67 15.21 -38.51
N VAL A 398 35.76 15.94 -39.16
CA VAL A 398 34.43 15.42 -39.51
C VAL A 398 34.57 14.31 -40.54
N GLY A 399 34.25 13.09 -40.14
CA GLY A 399 34.35 11.89 -40.99
C GLY A 399 33.17 11.74 -41.97
N GLU A 400 33.11 10.59 -42.65
CA GLU A 400 32.01 10.25 -43.60
C GLU A 400 30.63 10.25 -42.92
N ASP A 401 30.57 9.97 -41.62
CA ASP A 401 29.34 9.97 -40.81
C ASP A 401 28.79 11.38 -40.50
N GLY A 402 29.51 12.45 -40.88
CA GLY A 402 29.06 13.84 -40.69
C GLY A 402 29.27 14.42 -39.29
N PHE A 403 29.91 13.70 -38.37
CA PHE A 403 30.20 14.14 -36.99
C PHE A 403 31.71 14.14 -36.69
N GLY A 404 32.15 15.04 -35.79
CA GLY A 404 33.51 15.04 -35.24
C GLY A 404 33.53 14.30 -33.89
N PHE A 405 34.40 13.29 -33.74
CA PHE A 405 34.43 12.45 -32.55
C PHE A 405 35.56 12.84 -31.57
N PRO A 406 35.39 12.61 -30.25
CA PRO A 406 36.43 12.90 -29.26
C PRO A 406 37.65 11.97 -29.40
N GLY A 407 38.85 12.51 -29.25
CA GLY A 407 40.09 11.72 -29.35
C GLY A 407 40.44 10.88 -28.12
N ASP A 408 39.99 11.31 -26.93
CA ASP A 408 40.25 10.64 -25.66
C ASP A 408 39.06 10.76 -24.68
N THR A 409 39.19 10.16 -23.49
CA THR A 409 38.14 10.19 -22.46
C THR A 409 37.88 11.58 -21.88
N LYS A 410 38.88 12.48 -21.89
CA LYS A 410 38.74 13.86 -21.40
C LYS A 410 37.94 14.70 -22.37
N ALA A 411 38.24 14.60 -23.66
CA ALA A 411 37.50 15.21 -24.75
C ALA A 411 36.05 14.73 -24.78
N LEU A 412 35.85 13.41 -24.58
CA LEU A 412 34.53 12.81 -24.50
C LEU A 412 33.71 13.40 -23.34
N GLN A 413 34.30 13.50 -22.15
CA GLN A 413 33.63 14.08 -20.98
C GLN A 413 33.30 15.57 -21.15
N ARG A 414 34.18 16.33 -21.83
CA ARG A 414 33.91 17.74 -22.19
C ARG A 414 32.73 17.85 -23.13
N HIS A 415 32.73 17.08 -24.21
CA HIS A 415 31.61 17.06 -25.17
C HIS A 415 30.30 16.70 -24.47
N LEU A 416 30.31 15.66 -23.63
CA LEU A 416 29.15 15.24 -22.85
C LEU A 416 28.61 16.38 -21.98
N CYS A 417 29.49 17.13 -21.31
CA CYS A 417 29.11 18.27 -20.50
C CYS A 417 28.47 19.38 -21.34
N VAL A 418 28.96 19.64 -22.57
CA VAL A 418 28.32 20.58 -23.51
C VAL A 418 26.91 20.10 -23.91
N CYS A 419 26.74 18.81 -24.20
CA CYS A 419 25.42 18.24 -24.50
C CYS A 419 24.46 18.41 -23.31
N GLN A 420 24.90 18.10 -22.09
CA GLN A 420 24.09 18.25 -20.87
C GLN A 420 23.73 19.72 -20.61
N LEU A 421 24.68 20.65 -20.73
CA LEU A 421 24.43 22.09 -20.61
C LEU A 421 23.43 22.57 -21.67
N SER A 422 23.55 22.08 -22.91
CA SER A 422 22.59 22.39 -23.98
C SER A 422 21.17 21.94 -23.63
N ARG A 423 21.01 20.82 -22.92
CA ARG A 423 19.70 20.36 -22.43
C ARG A 423 19.17 21.26 -21.32
N VAL A 424 20.00 21.58 -20.33
CA VAL A 424 19.63 22.44 -19.17
C VAL A 424 19.26 23.85 -19.62
N LEU A 425 19.88 24.38 -20.67
CA LEU A 425 19.54 25.67 -21.28
C LEU A 425 18.26 25.62 -22.14
N GLY A 426 17.59 24.47 -22.24
CA GLY A 426 16.35 24.31 -23.01
C GLY A 426 16.54 24.19 -24.53
N LEU A 427 17.78 24.22 -25.04
CA LEU A 427 18.06 24.24 -26.49
C LEU A 427 17.60 22.96 -27.18
N GLN A 428 17.67 21.81 -26.50
CA GLN A 428 17.20 20.52 -27.05
C GLN A 428 15.67 20.41 -27.07
N HIS A 429 14.99 21.06 -26.12
CA HIS A 429 13.53 21.06 -26.05
C HIS A 429 12.91 21.96 -27.13
N ALA A 430 13.64 23.00 -27.54
CA ALA A 430 13.25 23.92 -28.61
C ALA A 430 13.38 23.34 -30.02
N LEU A 431 14.02 22.17 -30.18
CA LEU A 431 14.11 21.48 -31.46
C LEU A 431 12.74 20.95 -31.89
N ASP A 432 12.50 20.93 -33.20
CA ASP A 432 11.35 20.25 -33.79
C ASP A 432 11.58 18.71 -33.84
N THR A 433 10.58 17.98 -34.31
CA THR A 433 10.62 16.51 -34.37
C THR A 433 11.82 16.00 -35.17
N GLU A 434 12.12 16.63 -36.32
CA GLU A 434 13.25 16.24 -37.17
C GLU A 434 14.59 16.56 -36.50
N GLY A 435 14.72 17.74 -35.89
CA GLY A 435 15.89 18.11 -35.11
C GLY A 435 16.17 17.17 -33.93
N LYS A 436 15.13 16.72 -33.22
CA LYS A 436 15.26 15.74 -32.12
C LYS A 436 15.70 14.36 -32.62
N LEU A 437 15.21 13.91 -33.77
CA LEU A 437 15.63 12.65 -34.40
C LEU A 437 17.09 12.72 -34.89
N CYS A 438 17.50 13.86 -35.44
CA CYS A 438 18.90 14.11 -35.81
C CYS A 438 19.82 14.08 -34.58
N LEU A 439 19.42 14.76 -33.49
CA LEU A 439 20.14 14.73 -32.22
C LEU A 439 20.25 13.32 -31.64
N ILE A 440 19.18 12.51 -31.70
CA ILE A 440 19.23 11.10 -31.29
C ILE A 440 20.29 10.34 -32.09
N THR A 441 20.34 10.55 -33.41
CA THR A 441 21.29 9.88 -34.30
C THR A 441 22.73 10.27 -33.94
N GLU A 442 22.98 11.56 -33.71
CA GLU A 442 24.27 12.07 -33.26
C GLU A 442 24.70 11.48 -31.91
N LEU A 443 23.83 11.52 -30.90
CA LEU A 443 24.14 11.03 -29.56
C LEU A 443 24.37 9.50 -29.55
N LYS A 444 23.62 8.74 -30.35
CA LYS A 444 23.86 7.31 -30.56
C LYS A 444 25.22 7.03 -31.19
N ALA A 445 25.60 7.78 -32.22
CA ALA A 445 26.91 7.63 -32.85
C ALA A 445 28.04 7.89 -31.84
N HIS A 446 27.91 8.93 -31.01
CA HIS A 446 28.86 9.24 -29.94
C HIS A 446 28.88 8.17 -28.83
N TYR A 447 27.73 7.60 -28.47
CA TYR A 447 27.64 6.51 -27.52
C TYR A 447 28.47 5.30 -27.99
N HIS A 448 28.19 4.83 -29.21
CA HIS A 448 28.83 3.67 -29.83
C HIS A 448 30.33 3.89 -30.03
N TYR A 449 30.73 5.06 -30.54
CA TYR A 449 32.14 5.41 -30.67
C TYR A 449 32.83 5.42 -29.30
N GLY A 450 32.17 5.94 -28.26
CA GLY A 450 32.73 6.04 -26.92
C GLY A 450 32.97 4.69 -26.22
N LEU A 451 32.26 3.62 -26.61
CA LEU A 451 32.45 2.27 -26.05
C LEU A 451 33.87 1.73 -26.27
N GLN A 452 34.58 2.24 -27.28
CA GLN A 452 35.96 1.83 -27.53
C GLN A 452 36.90 2.18 -26.37
N PHE A 453 36.63 3.27 -25.64
CA PHE A 453 37.48 3.75 -24.57
C PHE A 453 37.32 2.95 -23.28
N GLY A 454 36.19 2.25 -23.10
CA GLY A 454 35.90 1.46 -21.91
C GLY A 454 35.88 -0.06 -22.12
N LYS A 455 36.51 -0.56 -23.20
CA LYS A 455 36.69 -2.01 -23.43
C LYS A 455 37.42 -2.73 -22.30
N SER A 456 38.28 -2.01 -21.57
CA SER A 456 39.02 -2.54 -20.41
C SER A 456 38.31 -2.31 -19.07
N CYS A 457 37.16 -1.65 -19.04
CA CYS A 457 36.43 -1.38 -17.81
C CYS A 457 35.95 -2.69 -17.18
N LEU A 458 35.97 -2.75 -15.84
CA LEU A 458 35.34 -3.84 -15.11
C LEU A 458 33.82 -3.76 -15.29
N LYS A 459 33.12 -4.89 -15.16
CA LYS A 459 31.64 -4.92 -15.23
C LYS A 459 30.96 -4.03 -14.16
N THR A 460 31.68 -3.73 -13.09
CA THR A 460 31.23 -2.86 -11.99
C THR A 460 31.45 -1.37 -12.26
N GLU A 461 32.27 -1.03 -13.26
CA GLU A 461 32.55 0.34 -13.67
C GLU A 461 31.59 0.74 -14.79
N LEU A 462 31.19 2.02 -14.79
CA LEU A 462 30.35 2.56 -15.86
C LEU A 462 31.19 2.82 -17.10
N GLN A 463 30.58 2.69 -18.29
CA GLN A 463 31.24 3.12 -19.51
C GLN A 463 31.32 4.65 -19.54
N PHE A 464 32.40 5.20 -20.11
CA PHE A 464 32.59 6.65 -20.21
C PHE A 464 31.48 7.33 -21.03
N SER A 465 30.86 6.61 -21.97
CA SER A 465 29.82 7.12 -22.86
C SER A 465 28.39 6.86 -22.40
N ASP A 466 28.15 6.18 -21.27
CA ASP A 466 26.80 5.80 -20.80
C ASP A 466 25.80 6.96 -20.75
N THR A 467 26.29 8.16 -20.42
CA THR A 467 25.43 9.35 -20.34
C THR A 467 24.87 9.78 -21.70
N TYR A 468 25.54 9.50 -22.83
CA TYR A 468 24.95 9.72 -24.15
C TYR A 468 23.71 8.84 -24.34
N CYS A 469 23.78 7.57 -23.94
CA CYS A 469 22.64 6.66 -23.98
C CYS A 469 21.48 7.14 -23.10
N LEU A 470 21.76 7.67 -21.89
CA LEU A 470 20.73 8.30 -21.04
C LEU A 470 20.08 9.51 -21.73
N MET A 471 20.89 10.37 -22.36
CA MET A 471 20.37 11.53 -23.08
C MET A 471 19.50 11.13 -24.28
N VAL A 472 19.89 10.10 -25.04
CA VAL A 472 19.05 9.52 -26.10
C VAL A 472 17.71 9.07 -25.54
N ALA A 473 17.70 8.35 -24.42
CA ALA A 473 16.48 7.89 -23.77
C ALA A 473 15.57 9.06 -23.36
N HIS A 474 16.13 10.14 -22.81
CA HIS A 474 15.35 11.33 -22.45
C HIS A 474 14.73 12.02 -23.67
N VAL A 475 15.47 12.17 -24.78
CA VAL A 475 14.94 12.76 -26.01
C VAL A 475 13.83 11.89 -26.64
N TYR A 476 13.95 10.55 -26.57
CA TYR A 476 12.85 9.66 -26.96
C TYR A 476 11.60 9.84 -26.09
N ILE A 477 11.78 9.99 -24.77
CA ILE A 477 10.67 10.25 -23.83
C ILE A 477 10.00 11.60 -24.14
N ASP A 478 10.78 12.63 -24.45
CA ASP A 478 10.26 13.94 -24.86
C ASP A 478 9.42 13.83 -26.14
N LEU A 479 9.96 13.15 -27.17
CA LEU A 479 9.25 12.90 -28.42
C LEU A 479 7.95 12.11 -28.21
N TRP A 480 7.97 11.07 -27.38
CA TRP A 480 6.76 10.33 -27.04
C TRP A 480 5.74 11.20 -26.32
N THR A 481 6.17 12.02 -25.36
CA THR A 481 5.28 12.89 -24.59
C THR A 481 4.62 13.96 -25.47
N GLU A 482 5.34 14.47 -26.48
CA GLU A 482 4.85 15.50 -27.40
C GLU A 482 3.99 14.94 -28.56
N THR A 483 4.35 13.76 -29.10
CA THR A 483 3.71 13.19 -30.29
C THR A 483 2.69 12.10 -29.99
N GLY A 484 2.81 11.44 -28.84
CA GLY A 484 2.05 10.23 -28.50
C GLY A 484 2.48 8.97 -29.26
N ASP A 485 3.58 8.99 -30.04
CA ASP A 485 4.04 7.79 -30.79
C ASP A 485 4.74 6.79 -29.86
N GLU A 486 4.06 5.69 -29.51
CA GLU A 486 4.60 4.61 -28.68
C GLU A 486 5.84 3.94 -29.30
N ASN A 487 6.10 4.07 -30.60
CA ASN A 487 7.33 3.56 -31.21
C ASN A 487 8.58 4.18 -30.55
N MET A 488 8.51 5.45 -30.11
CA MET A 488 9.62 6.10 -29.43
C MET A 488 9.94 5.41 -28.08
N LEU A 489 8.95 4.89 -27.37
CA LEU A 489 9.16 4.13 -26.14
C LEU A 489 9.84 2.78 -26.40
N TRP A 490 9.45 2.08 -27.47
CA TRP A 490 10.08 0.81 -27.85
C TRP A 490 11.55 1.01 -28.21
N GLN A 491 11.86 2.08 -28.95
CA GLN A 491 13.24 2.43 -29.28
C GLN A 491 14.04 2.84 -28.04
N CYS A 492 13.43 3.59 -27.13
CA CYS A 492 14.03 3.94 -25.84
C CYS A 492 14.38 2.70 -25.01
N LEU A 493 13.47 1.73 -24.91
CA LEU A 493 13.73 0.45 -24.23
C LEU A 493 14.88 -0.32 -24.89
N GLY A 494 14.90 -0.41 -26.23
CA GLY A 494 15.96 -1.09 -26.97
C GLY A 494 17.34 -0.51 -26.67
N VAL A 495 17.46 0.82 -26.72
CA VAL A 495 18.71 1.54 -26.43
C VAL A 495 19.16 1.36 -24.97
N LEU A 496 18.24 1.39 -24.01
CA LEU A 496 18.58 1.19 -22.60
C LEU A 496 18.96 -0.27 -22.27
N GLU A 497 18.32 -1.25 -22.91
CA GLU A 497 18.70 -2.67 -22.78
C GLU A 497 20.07 -2.95 -23.40
N GLU A 498 20.36 -2.34 -24.55
CA GLU A 498 21.69 -2.34 -25.16
C GLU A 498 22.72 -1.73 -24.19
N GLY A 499 22.43 -0.52 -23.67
CA GLY A 499 23.28 0.16 -22.69
C GLY A 499 23.55 -0.67 -21.45
N LEU A 500 22.52 -1.35 -20.92
CA LEU A 500 22.66 -2.22 -19.76
C LEU A 500 23.48 -3.48 -20.06
N SER A 501 23.50 -3.95 -21.32
CA SER A 501 24.32 -5.11 -21.72
C SER A 501 25.82 -4.79 -21.67
N PHE A 502 26.20 -3.55 -22.00
CA PHE A 502 27.58 -3.05 -21.90
C PHE A 502 27.95 -2.56 -20.50
N SER A 503 26.98 -2.00 -19.76
CA SER A 503 27.14 -1.40 -18.43
C SER A 503 26.15 -1.99 -17.41
N PRO A 504 26.30 -3.26 -17.00
CA PRO A 504 25.31 -3.96 -16.17
C PRO A 504 25.17 -3.41 -14.75
N SER A 505 26.13 -2.60 -14.28
CA SER A 505 26.09 -1.93 -12.98
C SER A 505 25.48 -0.52 -13.01
N ASN A 506 25.05 -0.03 -14.18
CA ASN A 506 24.47 1.31 -14.28
C ASN A 506 23.07 1.37 -13.65
N ALA A 507 22.97 2.06 -12.51
CA ALA A 507 21.71 2.19 -11.77
C ALA A 507 20.68 3.06 -12.52
N GLN A 508 21.11 4.08 -13.27
CA GLN A 508 20.21 4.98 -13.98
C GLN A 508 19.48 4.25 -15.13
N PHE A 509 20.19 3.38 -15.87
CA PHE A 509 19.55 2.50 -16.87
C PHE A 509 18.50 1.60 -16.23
N LYS A 510 18.83 0.93 -15.12
CA LYS A 510 17.89 0.04 -14.43
C LYS A 510 16.66 0.78 -13.91
N LEU A 511 16.83 1.95 -13.30
CA LEU A 511 15.74 2.77 -12.77
C LEU A 511 14.82 3.30 -13.90
N LEU A 512 15.41 3.73 -15.02
CA LEU A 512 14.64 4.24 -16.15
C LEU A 512 13.92 3.12 -16.90
N LEU A 513 14.57 1.97 -17.11
CA LEU A 513 13.93 0.76 -17.65
C LEU A 513 12.77 0.31 -16.77
N LEU A 514 12.96 0.30 -15.44
CA LEU A 514 11.92 -0.03 -14.48
C LEU A 514 10.70 0.87 -14.69
N LEU A 515 10.90 2.19 -14.75
CA LEU A 515 9.82 3.15 -14.94
C LEU A 515 9.13 2.97 -16.29
N LEU A 516 9.88 2.78 -17.38
CA LEU A 516 9.33 2.56 -18.72
C LEU A 516 8.50 1.27 -18.79
N PHE A 517 8.99 0.16 -18.24
CA PHE A 517 8.23 -1.08 -18.17
C PHE A 517 6.93 -0.90 -17.36
N CYS A 518 6.98 -0.26 -16.19
CA CYS A 518 5.79 0.05 -15.40
C CYS A 518 4.78 0.91 -16.18
N ARG A 519 5.25 1.89 -16.96
CA ARG A 519 4.40 2.76 -17.79
C ARG A 519 3.75 2.03 -18.95
N LEU A 520 4.42 1.01 -19.50
CA LEU A 520 3.87 0.09 -20.50
C LEU A 520 3.04 -1.04 -19.90
N GLY A 521 2.84 -1.08 -18.57
CA GLY A 521 2.05 -2.12 -17.90
C GLY A 521 2.77 -3.44 -17.65
N ALA A 522 4.08 -3.51 -17.86
CA ALA A 522 4.91 -4.70 -17.60
C ALA A 522 5.64 -4.60 -16.26
N PHE A 523 5.51 -5.61 -15.40
CA PHE A 523 6.12 -5.62 -14.07
C PHE A 523 7.02 -6.84 -13.81
N GLN A 524 6.88 -7.94 -14.54
CA GLN A 524 7.79 -9.07 -14.41
C GLN A 524 9.29 -8.70 -14.59
N PRO A 525 9.70 -7.95 -15.65
CA PRO A 525 11.11 -7.55 -15.80
C PRO A 525 11.59 -6.56 -14.73
N VAL A 526 10.66 -5.84 -14.09
CA VAL A 526 10.97 -4.87 -13.03
C VAL A 526 11.53 -5.56 -11.79
N VAL A 527 11.05 -6.75 -11.46
CA VAL A 527 11.52 -7.53 -10.29
C VAL A 527 13.01 -7.87 -10.44
N ASP A 528 13.43 -8.31 -11.63
CA ASP A 528 14.81 -8.66 -11.90
C ASP A 528 15.73 -7.42 -11.91
N LEU A 529 15.27 -6.33 -12.53
CA LEU A 529 15.99 -5.05 -12.54
C LEU A 529 16.20 -4.49 -11.13
N TYR A 530 15.15 -4.50 -10.30
CA TYR A 530 15.23 -4.01 -8.93
C TYR A 530 16.09 -4.92 -8.04
N SER A 531 15.99 -6.24 -8.21
CA SER A 531 16.86 -7.18 -7.49
C SER A 531 18.34 -6.98 -7.86
N SER A 532 18.61 -6.65 -9.13
CA SER A 532 19.95 -6.31 -9.63
C SER A 532 20.48 -4.96 -9.13
N LEU A 533 19.62 -4.06 -8.64
CA LEU A 533 20.04 -2.83 -7.95
C LEU A 533 20.56 -3.11 -6.53
N ASP A 534 20.24 -4.28 -5.96
CA ASP A 534 20.63 -4.68 -4.60
C ASP A 534 20.20 -3.65 -3.53
N ALA A 535 18.98 -3.11 -3.67
CA ALA A 535 18.42 -2.13 -2.76
C ALA A 535 18.26 -2.69 -1.34
N LYS A 536 18.85 -2.03 -0.34
CA LYS A 536 18.95 -2.49 1.04
C LYS A 536 18.54 -1.43 2.07
N HIS A 537 18.02 -1.91 3.19
CA HIS A 537 17.75 -1.10 4.38
C HIS A 537 16.95 0.18 4.07
N VAL A 538 17.51 1.36 4.33
CA VAL A 538 16.85 2.67 4.15
C VAL A 538 16.36 2.89 2.72
N GLN A 539 16.97 2.23 1.73
CA GLN A 539 16.53 2.31 0.33
C GLN A 539 15.12 1.73 0.13
N HIS A 540 14.65 0.83 1.01
CA HIS A 540 13.26 0.37 0.95
C HIS A 540 12.27 1.48 1.30
N ASP A 541 12.65 2.52 2.06
CA ASP A 541 11.79 3.68 2.31
C ASP A 541 11.91 4.73 1.19
N SER A 542 13.12 4.95 0.66
CA SER A 542 13.37 6.02 -0.33
C SER A 542 13.05 5.62 -1.77
N ILE A 543 13.38 4.41 -2.21
CA ILE A 543 13.17 3.93 -3.60
C ILE A 543 12.27 2.70 -3.69
N GLY A 544 11.88 2.10 -2.56
CA GLY A 544 10.97 0.94 -2.52
C GLY A 544 9.59 1.21 -3.12
N TYR A 545 9.15 2.48 -3.13
CA TYR A 545 7.89 2.89 -3.75
C TYR A 545 7.82 2.53 -5.25
N LEU A 546 8.96 2.45 -5.95
CA LEU A 546 9.03 2.06 -7.35
C LEU A 546 8.55 0.63 -7.61
N LEU A 547 8.60 -0.26 -6.61
CA LEU A 547 8.01 -1.60 -6.69
C LEU A 547 6.57 -1.61 -6.17
N THR A 548 6.39 -1.14 -4.93
CA THR A 548 5.14 -1.33 -4.19
C THR A 548 3.95 -0.61 -4.83
N ARG A 549 4.22 0.48 -5.57
CA ARG A 549 3.24 1.25 -6.33
C ARG A 549 2.64 0.46 -7.49
N TYR A 550 3.44 -0.34 -8.18
CA TYR A 550 3.09 -0.95 -9.47
C TYR A 550 2.80 -2.46 -9.38
N ALA A 551 3.43 -3.18 -8.45
CA ALA A 551 3.32 -4.64 -8.36
C ALA A 551 1.86 -5.11 -8.28
N GLY A 552 1.13 -4.60 -7.29
CA GLY A 552 -0.28 -4.96 -7.10
C GLY A 552 -1.20 -4.35 -8.16
N SER A 553 -0.90 -3.12 -8.64
CA SER A 553 -1.75 -2.44 -9.63
C SER A 553 -1.71 -3.06 -11.01
N LEU A 554 -0.63 -3.79 -11.35
CA LEU A 554 -0.45 -4.50 -12.61
C LEU A 554 -0.76 -6.00 -12.50
N GLY A 555 -1.40 -6.45 -11.40
CA GLY A 555 -1.89 -7.82 -11.25
C GLY A 555 -0.82 -8.88 -10.95
N GLN A 556 0.37 -8.48 -10.50
CA GLN A 556 1.45 -9.38 -10.10
C GLN A 556 1.45 -9.54 -8.57
N PHE A 557 0.47 -10.28 -8.04
CA PHE A 557 0.22 -10.41 -6.61
C PHE A 557 1.35 -11.14 -5.87
N ALA A 558 1.99 -12.13 -6.49
CA ALA A 558 3.14 -12.81 -5.90
C ALA A 558 4.32 -11.84 -5.70
N ALA A 559 4.65 -11.05 -6.72
CA ALA A 559 5.71 -10.06 -6.64
C ALA A 559 5.35 -8.89 -5.69
N ALA A 560 4.08 -8.49 -5.63
CA ALA A 560 3.59 -7.50 -4.69
C ALA A 560 3.76 -7.97 -3.23
N SER A 561 3.36 -9.21 -2.93
CA SER A 561 3.53 -9.83 -1.62
C SER A 561 4.99 -9.83 -1.17
N GLN A 562 5.92 -10.23 -2.05
CA GLN A 562 7.35 -10.23 -1.74
C GLN A 562 7.86 -8.82 -1.49
N SER A 563 7.51 -7.86 -2.36
CA SER A 563 7.91 -6.45 -2.24
C SER A 563 7.46 -5.84 -0.92
N TYR A 564 6.18 -6.04 -0.55
CA TYR A 564 5.66 -5.56 0.72
C TYR A 564 6.36 -6.19 1.93
N ASN A 565 6.61 -7.50 1.87
CA ASN A 565 7.32 -8.22 2.94
C ASN A 565 8.76 -7.71 3.14
N PHE A 566 9.48 -7.39 2.08
CA PHE A 566 10.83 -6.82 2.19
C PHE A 566 10.80 -5.45 2.87
N SER A 567 9.90 -4.55 2.44
CA SER A 567 9.75 -3.23 3.06
C SER A 567 9.31 -3.32 4.53
N LEU A 568 8.31 -4.16 4.87
CA LEU A 568 7.85 -4.33 6.27
C LEU A 568 8.94 -4.90 7.19
N ARG A 569 9.72 -5.88 6.72
CA ARG A 569 10.86 -6.40 7.49
C ARG A 569 11.85 -5.30 7.85
N PHE A 570 12.13 -4.40 6.91
CA PHE A 570 12.99 -3.23 7.19
C PHE A 570 12.38 -2.33 8.26
N PHE A 571 11.13 -1.90 8.13
CA PHE A 571 10.51 -1.00 9.11
C PHE A 571 10.43 -1.61 10.52
N HIS A 572 10.04 -2.89 10.62
CA HIS A 572 9.98 -3.58 11.91
C HIS A 572 11.37 -3.82 12.52
N SER A 573 12.38 -4.15 11.71
CA SER A 573 13.77 -4.24 12.18
C SER A 573 14.26 -2.88 12.67
N ASN A 574 14.00 -1.81 11.91
CA ASN A 574 14.40 -0.46 12.25
C ASN A 574 13.83 0.02 13.60
N GLN A 575 12.57 -0.28 13.89
CA GLN A 575 11.95 0.03 15.19
C GLN A 575 12.70 -0.61 16.36
N LYS A 576 13.13 -1.85 16.18
CA LYS A 576 13.91 -2.61 17.16
C LYS A 576 15.35 -2.10 17.26
N ASP A 577 16.03 -1.95 16.13
CA ASP A 577 17.46 -1.66 16.04
C ASP A 577 17.77 -0.23 16.47
N THR A 578 17.00 0.75 16.01
CA THR A 578 17.21 2.16 16.38
C THR A 578 17.06 2.37 17.89
N SER A 579 16.13 1.66 18.52
CA SER A 579 15.95 1.71 19.98
C SER A 579 17.17 1.15 20.75
N GLU A 580 17.86 0.15 20.20
CA GLU A 580 19.13 -0.35 20.77
C GLU A 580 20.31 0.60 20.51
N TYR A 581 20.36 1.26 19.34
CA TYR A 581 21.40 2.26 19.07
C TYR A 581 21.25 3.52 19.91
N ILE A 582 20.03 3.92 20.28
CA ILE A 582 19.78 4.97 21.27
C ILE A 582 20.37 4.57 22.63
N ILE A 583 20.16 3.32 23.06
CA ILE A 583 20.76 2.77 24.29
C ILE A 583 22.30 2.79 24.21
N GLN A 584 22.88 2.40 23.07
CA GLN A 584 24.32 2.43 22.86
C GLN A 584 24.88 3.86 22.88
N ALA A 585 24.15 4.85 22.37
CA ALA A 585 24.56 6.25 22.40
C ALA A 585 24.75 6.77 23.83
N TYR A 586 23.89 6.37 24.79
CA TYR A 586 24.12 6.65 26.21
C TYR A 586 25.41 6.00 26.73
N LYS A 587 25.66 4.73 26.36
CA LYS A 587 26.85 3.99 26.83
C LYS A 587 28.17 4.55 26.29
N TYR A 588 28.19 5.02 25.05
CA TYR A 588 29.38 5.58 24.40
C TYR A 588 29.52 7.10 24.60
N GLY A 589 28.57 7.76 25.27
CA GLY A 589 28.61 9.20 25.48
C GLY A 589 28.29 10.03 24.23
N ALA A 590 27.62 9.46 23.23
CA ALA A 590 27.21 10.17 22.01
C ALA A 590 25.91 10.97 22.24
N PHE A 591 25.92 11.89 23.21
CA PHE A 591 24.71 12.60 23.67
C PHE A 591 24.07 13.47 22.58
N GLU A 592 24.89 14.11 21.74
CA GLU A 592 24.43 14.94 20.61
C GLU A 592 23.63 14.14 19.57
N LYS A 593 23.93 12.85 19.42
CA LYS A 593 23.26 11.95 18.46
C LYS A 593 21.95 11.35 18.96
N ILE A 594 21.66 11.40 20.26
CA ILE A 594 20.41 10.84 20.81
C ILE A 594 19.17 11.55 20.26
N PRO A 595 19.08 12.90 20.26
CA PRO A 595 17.99 13.62 19.60
C PRO A 595 17.87 13.29 18.11
N GLU A 596 19.00 13.19 17.39
CA GLU A 596 19.02 12.83 15.97
C GLU A 596 18.46 11.42 15.72
N PHE A 597 18.87 10.42 16.50
CA PHE A 597 18.36 9.05 16.40
C PHE A 597 16.87 8.97 16.72
N ILE A 598 16.38 9.73 17.70
CA ILE A 598 14.96 9.81 18.02
C ILE A 598 14.19 10.46 16.87
N ALA A 599 14.70 11.55 16.30
CA ALA A 599 14.09 12.21 15.15
C ALA A 599 14.05 11.29 13.93
N PHE A 600 15.13 10.55 13.65
CA PHE A 600 15.21 9.56 12.58
C PHE A 600 14.22 8.41 12.79
N ARG A 601 14.16 7.84 14.00
CA ARG A 601 13.18 6.80 14.37
C ARG A 601 11.75 7.28 14.14
N THR A 602 11.44 8.48 14.62
CA THR A 602 10.10 9.08 14.48
C THR A 602 9.77 9.32 13.01
N ARG A 603 10.71 9.85 12.22
CA ARG A 603 10.56 10.07 10.77
C ARG A 603 10.26 8.77 10.01
N LEU A 604 10.93 7.67 10.34
CA LEU A 604 10.67 6.37 9.71
C LEU A 604 9.35 5.75 10.17
N ASN A 605 9.00 5.86 11.46
CA ASN A 605 7.71 5.38 11.97
C ASN A 605 6.52 6.16 11.39
N GLN A 606 6.73 7.42 11.04
CA GLN A 606 5.74 8.30 10.41
C GLN A 606 5.85 8.29 8.87
N SER A 607 6.58 7.35 8.27
CA SER A 607 6.74 7.28 6.83
C SER A 607 5.42 7.00 6.10
N LEU A 608 5.17 7.76 5.04
CA LEU A 608 4.11 7.51 4.06
C LEU A 608 4.22 6.10 3.48
N HIS A 609 5.42 5.72 3.04
CA HIS A 609 5.65 4.43 2.43
C HIS A 609 5.37 3.27 3.40
N PHE A 610 5.72 3.43 4.68
CA PHE A 610 5.41 2.42 5.69
C PHE A 610 3.90 2.20 5.83
N ALA A 611 3.12 3.27 5.95
CA ALA A 611 1.66 3.19 6.07
C ALA A 611 1.01 2.59 4.81
N GLN A 612 1.50 2.95 3.62
CA GLN A 612 1.06 2.38 2.34
C GLN A 612 1.32 0.88 2.26
N VAL A 613 2.55 0.45 2.51
CA VAL A 613 2.93 -0.96 2.44
C VAL A 613 2.15 -1.79 3.46
N ARG A 614 1.98 -1.30 4.69
CA ARG A 614 1.19 -1.99 5.72
C ARG A 614 -0.26 -2.19 5.24
N THR A 615 -0.90 -1.13 4.75
CA THR A 615 -2.29 -1.16 4.29
C THR A 615 -2.47 -2.08 3.07
N GLU A 616 -1.60 -1.95 2.05
CA GLU A 616 -1.68 -2.76 0.84
C GLU A 616 -1.31 -4.23 1.09
N ARG A 617 -0.39 -4.51 2.02
CA ARG A 617 -0.09 -5.90 2.43
C ARG A 617 -1.32 -6.57 3.03
N MET A 618 -1.99 -5.89 3.96
CA MET A 618 -3.19 -6.41 4.62
C MET A 618 -4.33 -6.61 3.61
N LEU A 619 -4.57 -5.63 2.73
CA LEU A 619 -5.57 -5.75 1.68
C LEU A 619 -5.25 -6.90 0.71
N LEU A 620 -3.99 -7.06 0.30
CA LEU A 620 -3.55 -8.15 -0.57
C LEU A 620 -3.78 -9.53 0.06
N ASP A 621 -3.46 -9.69 1.35
CA ASP A 621 -3.70 -10.94 2.08
C ASP A 621 -5.19 -11.25 2.16
N LEU A 622 -6.04 -10.24 2.42
CA LEU A 622 -7.48 -10.41 2.34
C LEU A 622 -7.92 -10.84 0.94
N TYR A 623 -7.50 -10.12 -0.11
CA TYR A 623 -7.93 -10.41 -1.48
C TYR A 623 -7.48 -11.78 -1.99
N THR A 624 -6.35 -12.32 -1.54
CA THR A 624 -5.78 -13.58 -2.04
C THR A 624 -6.14 -14.79 -1.17
N GLU A 625 -6.15 -14.63 0.14
CA GLU A 625 -6.31 -15.73 1.11
C GLU A 625 -7.75 -15.89 1.59
N ALA A 626 -8.48 -14.79 1.85
CA ALA A 626 -9.82 -14.85 2.45
C ALA A 626 -10.90 -15.20 1.41
N ASP A 627 -11.61 -16.31 1.60
CA ASP A 627 -12.61 -16.82 0.64
C ASP A 627 -14.05 -16.41 1.00
N ILE A 628 -14.50 -16.72 2.21
CA ILE A 628 -15.86 -16.48 2.72
C ILE A 628 -15.76 -15.74 4.07
N THR A 629 -16.86 -15.22 4.61
CA THR A 629 -16.90 -14.45 5.87
C THR A 629 -16.18 -15.12 7.04
N SER A 630 -16.22 -16.45 7.20
CA SER A 630 -15.49 -17.14 8.29
C SER A 630 -13.97 -17.06 8.14
N SER A 631 -13.45 -17.27 6.93
CA SER A 631 -12.02 -17.09 6.65
C SER A 631 -11.61 -15.61 6.70
N LEU A 632 -12.50 -14.69 6.34
CA LEU A 632 -12.27 -13.24 6.48
C LEU A 632 -12.14 -12.88 7.97
N GLU A 633 -13.00 -13.41 8.83
CA GLU A 633 -12.92 -13.21 10.28
C GLU A 633 -11.63 -13.76 10.87
N GLU A 634 -11.25 -14.99 10.51
CA GLU A 634 -9.97 -15.59 10.93
C GLU A 634 -8.77 -14.74 10.49
N SER A 635 -8.80 -14.23 9.25
CA SER A 635 -7.74 -13.38 8.69
C SER A 635 -7.66 -12.04 9.40
N VAL A 636 -8.79 -11.36 9.64
CA VAL A 636 -8.87 -10.08 10.36
C VAL A 636 -8.38 -10.25 11.80
N LYS A 637 -8.76 -11.35 12.48
CA LYS A 637 -8.26 -11.69 13.81
C LYS A 637 -6.75 -11.94 13.83
N ALA A 638 -6.24 -12.69 12.86
CA ALA A 638 -4.81 -12.98 12.74
C ALA A 638 -3.97 -11.70 12.50
N MET A 639 -4.54 -10.72 11.79
CA MET A 639 -3.91 -9.41 11.55
C MET A 639 -4.04 -8.43 12.73
N GLY A 640 -4.83 -8.74 13.76
CA GLY A 640 -5.08 -7.83 14.89
C GLY A 640 -5.81 -6.54 14.50
N LEU A 641 -6.61 -6.56 13.43
CA LEU A 641 -7.31 -5.38 12.92
C LEU A 641 -8.50 -4.99 13.81
N CYS A 642 -8.46 -3.77 14.36
CA CYS A 642 -9.59 -3.15 15.05
C CYS A 642 -10.21 -2.07 14.15
N PRO A 643 -11.52 -2.11 13.85
CA PRO A 643 -12.13 -1.08 13.00
C PRO A 643 -12.18 0.31 13.63
N GLU A 644 -12.10 0.43 14.96
CA GLU A 644 -12.21 1.71 15.69
C GLU A 644 -10.85 2.41 15.82
N GLU A 645 -9.77 1.64 15.91
CA GLU A 645 -8.42 2.16 16.07
C GLU A 645 -7.72 2.33 14.72
N ASP A 646 -7.08 3.49 14.52
CA ASP A 646 -6.24 3.78 13.37
C ASP A 646 -4.81 3.98 13.86
N ASP A 647 -3.89 3.16 13.38
CA ASP A 647 -2.48 3.20 13.73
C ASP A 647 -1.65 4.01 12.70
N ILE A 648 -2.32 4.76 11.81
CA ILE A 648 -1.69 5.69 10.85
C ILE A 648 -1.60 7.10 11.46
N PRO A 649 -0.39 7.72 11.51
CA PRO A 649 -0.21 9.04 12.10
C PRO A 649 -0.56 10.18 11.12
N TRP A 650 -1.84 10.33 10.77
CA TRP A 650 -2.34 11.25 9.73
C TRP A 650 -1.81 12.68 9.81
N ASP A 651 -1.65 13.25 11.02
CA ASP A 651 -1.24 14.65 11.20
C ASP A 651 0.27 14.90 11.02
N ASN A 652 1.10 13.85 11.14
CA ASN A 652 2.56 13.97 11.20
C ASN A 652 3.27 13.12 10.14
N MET A 653 2.57 12.73 9.06
CA MET A 653 3.12 11.90 8.00
C MET A 653 4.34 12.53 7.33
N ARG A 654 5.33 11.70 6.99
CA ARG A 654 6.57 12.10 6.33
C ARG A 654 6.70 11.39 4.98
N ASP A 655 6.87 12.17 3.92
CA ASP A 655 7.27 11.65 2.61
C ASP A 655 8.79 11.57 2.54
N ASN A 656 9.31 10.35 2.54
CA ASN A 656 10.76 10.08 2.47
C ASN A 656 11.18 9.54 1.10
N ARG A 657 10.27 9.51 0.11
CA ARG A 657 10.56 9.03 -1.24
C ARG A 657 11.63 9.91 -1.88
N ASP A 658 12.62 9.29 -2.51
CA ASP A 658 13.62 10.00 -3.30
C ASP A 658 13.09 10.26 -4.71
N LEU A 659 12.43 11.41 -4.86
CA LEU A 659 11.90 11.87 -6.14
C LEU A 659 12.97 12.51 -7.05
N THR A 660 14.25 12.39 -6.68
CA THR A 660 15.41 12.96 -7.40
C THR A 660 16.46 11.92 -7.76
N VAL A 661 16.16 10.63 -7.55
CA VAL A 661 17.08 9.51 -7.82
C VAL A 661 17.42 9.37 -9.30
N LEU A 662 16.48 9.71 -10.19
CA LEU A 662 16.67 9.75 -11.63
C LEU A 662 17.36 11.05 -12.02
N PHE A 663 18.47 10.95 -12.75
CA PHE A 663 19.15 12.14 -13.24
C PHE A 663 18.27 12.91 -14.22
N SER A 664 18.12 14.21 -14.00
CA SER A 664 17.46 15.13 -14.93
C SER A 664 18.39 16.30 -15.24
N TRP A 665 18.55 16.55 -16.53
CA TRP A 665 19.21 17.73 -17.09
C TRP A 665 18.17 18.63 -17.78
N ASP A 666 16.92 18.56 -17.34
CA ASP A 666 15.84 19.38 -17.87
C ASP A 666 16.02 20.84 -17.41
N PRO A 667 15.49 21.81 -18.17
CA PRO A 667 15.58 23.21 -17.80
C PRO A 667 14.76 23.51 -16.53
N LYS A 668 15.10 24.62 -15.87
CA LYS A 668 14.57 25.00 -14.54
C LYS A 668 13.03 25.06 -14.48
N ASP A 669 12.36 25.38 -15.58
CA ASP A 669 10.90 25.42 -15.71
C ASP A 669 10.23 24.03 -15.69
N ARG A 670 11.00 22.97 -15.98
CA ARG A 670 10.54 21.56 -16.01
C ARG A 670 11.04 20.73 -14.83
N GLU A 671 11.85 21.33 -13.95
CA GLU A 671 12.34 20.65 -12.75
C GLU A 671 11.23 20.37 -11.74
N LEU A 672 11.50 19.38 -10.87
CA LEU A 672 10.60 19.04 -9.78
C LEU A 672 10.56 20.17 -8.74
N THR A 673 9.44 20.89 -8.69
CA THR A 673 9.20 21.95 -7.70
C THR A 673 8.66 21.41 -6.38
N GLU A 674 8.80 22.19 -5.31
CA GLU A 674 8.17 21.86 -4.01
C GLU A 674 6.64 21.77 -4.09
N GLU A 675 6.02 22.50 -5.02
CA GLU A 675 4.58 22.40 -5.25
C GLU A 675 4.19 21.03 -5.85
N HIS A 676 4.97 20.50 -6.80
CA HIS A 676 4.78 19.14 -7.31
C HIS A 676 4.93 18.08 -6.20
N ARG A 677 5.91 18.23 -5.31
CA ARG A 677 6.08 17.34 -4.14
C ARG A 677 4.88 17.40 -3.21
N ARG A 678 4.39 18.60 -2.91
CA ARG A 678 3.22 18.84 -2.05
C ARG A 678 1.95 18.22 -2.66
N LEU A 679 1.72 18.41 -3.96
CA LEU A 679 0.57 17.84 -4.67
C LEU A 679 0.64 16.31 -4.72
N SER A 680 1.83 15.74 -4.98
CA SER A 680 2.03 14.28 -4.93
C SER A 680 1.71 13.71 -3.55
N LEU A 681 2.23 14.34 -2.48
CA LEU A 681 1.94 13.92 -1.12
C LEU A 681 0.44 13.99 -0.82
N GLN A 682 -0.23 15.07 -1.23
CA GLN A 682 -1.68 15.22 -1.03
C GLN A 682 -2.48 14.11 -1.73
N GLU A 683 -2.13 13.78 -2.97
CA GLU A 683 -2.76 12.71 -3.72
C GLU A 683 -2.56 11.33 -3.06
N GLU A 684 -1.33 11.03 -2.64
CA GLU A 684 -0.97 9.78 -1.98
C GLU A 684 -1.65 9.61 -0.62
N LEU A 685 -1.81 10.70 0.14
CA LEU A 685 -2.53 10.68 1.43
C LEU A 685 -4.02 10.39 1.23
N VAL A 686 -4.65 10.99 0.22
CA VAL A 686 -6.07 10.74 -0.09
C VAL A 686 -6.25 9.29 -0.55
N TRP A 687 -5.37 8.81 -1.42
CA TRP A 687 -5.39 7.41 -1.86
C TRP A 687 -5.19 6.45 -0.68
N LEU A 688 -4.19 6.67 0.18
CA LEU A 688 -3.98 5.90 1.40
C LEU A 688 -5.20 5.92 2.32
N LYS A 689 -5.88 7.07 2.46
CA LYS A 689 -7.08 7.20 3.28
C LYS A 689 -8.23 6.37 2.74
N VAL A 690 -8.46 6.39 1.42
CA VAL A 690 -9.45 5.51 0.77
C VAL A 690 -9.16 4.05 1.07
N ARG A 691 -7.90 3.62 0.92
CA ARG A 691 -7.49 2.22 1.14
C ARG A 691 -7.58 1.79 2.60
N SER A 692 -7.14 2.63 3.53
CA SER A 692 -7.25 2.37 4.98
C SER A 692 -8.71 2.29 5.43
N LEU A 693 -9.57 3.20 4.95
CA LEU A 693 -11.01 3.16 5.24
C LEU A 693 -11.66 1.89 4.66
N THR A 694 -11.34 1.49 3.43
CA THR A 694 -11.81 0.22 2.87
C THR A 694 -11.38 -0.97 3.75
N LEU A 695 -10.12 -1.02 4.19
CA LEU A 695 -9.62 -2.09 5.07
C LEU A 695 -10.39 -2.14 6.40
N ARG A 696 -10.60 -1.00 7.06
CA ARG A 696 -11.35 -0.90 8.33
C ARG A 696 -12.83 -1.25 8.17
N LEU A 697 -13.44 -0.89 7.04
CA LEU A 697 -14.81 -1.28 6.70
C LEU A 697 -14.93 -2.80 6.49
N LEU A 698 -13.94 -3.43 5.84
CA LEU A 698 -13.87 -4.89 5.71
C LEU A 698 -13.68 -5.59 7.05
N ALA A 699 -12.84 -5.04 7.94
CA ALA A 699 -12.70 -5.54 9.31
C ALA A 699 -14.02 -5.42 10.10
N SER A 700 -14.75 -4.31 9.92
CA SER A 700 -16.09 -4.13 10.51
C SER A 700 -17.06 -5.21 10.02
N LEU A 701 -17.09 -5.47 8.71
CA LEU A 701 -17.93 -6.51 8.09
C LEU A 701 -17.64 -7.90 8.68
N ALA A 702 -16.36 -8.23 8.90
CA ALA A 702 -15.94 -9.51 9.47
C ALA A 702 -16.47 -9.71 10.90
N LEU A 703 -16.37 -8.68 11.75
CA LEU A 703 -16.82 -8.72 13.14
C LEU A 703 -18.35 -8.79 13.29
N LEU A 704 -19.10 -8.39 12.26
CA LEU A 704 -20.56 -8.43 12.24
C LEU A 704 -21.13 -9.84 12.01
N GLY A 705 -20.33 -10.79 11.51
CA GLY A 705 -20.76 -12.18 11.29
C GLY A 705 -21.09 -12.97 12.56
N HIS A 706 -20.79 -12.42 13.76
CA HIS A 706 -20.81 -13.13 15.03
C HIS A 706 -22.05 -12.86 15.91
N ALA A 707 -23.25 -12.81 15.35
CA ALA A 707 -24.48 -12.88 16.17
C ALA A 707 -24.96 -14.35 16.28
N PRO A 708 -24.48 -15.16 17.25
CA PRO A 708 -25.14 -16.41 17.57
C PRO A 708 -26.50 -16.08 18.17
N SER A 709 -27.53 -16.67 17.58
CA SER A 709 -28.86 -16.78 18.15
C SER A 709 -28.80 -17.45 19.53
N SER A 710 -28.68 -16.65 20.60
CA SER A 710 -29.09 -17.03 21.95
C SER A 710 -30.28 -16.17 22.37
N ARG A 711 -31.40 -16.31 21.65
CA ARG A 711 -32.71 -15.99 22.24
C ARG A 711 -33.09 -17.14 23.16
N ASN A 712 -32.46 -17.20 24.33
CA ASN A 712 -33.01 -17.78 25.54
C ASN A 712 -32.33 -17.14 26.75
N SER A 713 -33.18 -16.67 27.67
CA SER A 713 -32.95 -16.04 28.99
C SER A 713 -32.28 -14.66 29.05
N ASP A 714 -33.11 -13.74 29.53
CA ASP A 714 -32.82 -12.60 30.41
C ASP A 714 -32.43 -11.25 29.80
N LYS A 715 -33.35 -10.30 30.02
CA LYS A 715 -33.19 -8.87 29.89
C LYS A 715 -32.02 -8.41 30.78
N ALA A 716 -30.84 -8.23 30.20
CA ALA A 716 -29.80 -7.34 30.73
C ALA A 716 -28.82 -6.93 29.61
N ASN A 717 -28.61 -5.61 29.49
CA ASN A 717 -27.64 -4.86 28.68
C ASN A 717 -27.89 -4.71 27.16
N GLU A 718 -28.68 -3.69 26.80
CA GLU A 718 -28.91 -3.17 25.43
C GLU A 718 -27.73 -2.37 24.83
N ASN A 719 -26.58 -2.24 25.51
CA ASN A 719 -25.53 -1.28 25.09
C ASN A 719 -24.52 -1.78 24.04
N GLY A 720 -24.52 -3.06 23.64
CA GLY A 720 -23.45 -3.64 22.81
C GLY A 720 -23.67 -3.63 21.28
N ILE A 721 -24.92 -3.63 20.82
CA ILE A 721 -25.26 -3.73 19.38
C ILE A 721 -25.31 -2.35 18.71
N SER A 722 -25.73 -1.32 19.46
CA SER A 722 -25.77 0.08 19.02
C SER A 722 -24.38 0.62 18.65
N ALA A 723 -23.35 0.30 19.45
CA ALA A 723 -21.99 0.83 19.27
C ALA A 723 -21.29 0.36 17.98
N LYS A 724 -21.52 -0.89 17.53
CA LYS A 724 -20.85 -1.44 16.33
C LYS A 724 -21.47 -0.94 15.02
N SER A 725 -22.79 -0.72 15.01
CA SER A 725 -23.49 -0.12 13.86
C SER A 725 -23.09 1.34 13.65
N SER A 726 -22.87 2.09 14.74
CA SER A 726 -22.37 3.47 14.66
C SER A 726 -20.95 3.58 14.09
N THR A 727 -20.06 2.61 14.37
CA THR A 727 -18.69 2.61 13.82
C THR A 727 -18.69 2.44 12.30
N LEU A 728 -19.44 1.46 11.78
CA LEU A 728 -19.56 1.22 10.34
C LEU A 728 -20.15 2.44 9.60
N GLN A 729 -21.19 3.07 10.16
CA GLN A 729 -21.82 4.26 9.59
C GLN A 729 -20.86 5.47 9.58
N THR A 730 -20.07 5.63 10.64
CA THR A 730 -19.07 6.70 10.74
C THR A 730 -17.97 6.52 9.70
N LEU A 731 -17.44 5.31 9.54
CA LEU A 731 -16.40 5.00 8.57
C LEU A 731 -16.90 5.17 7.12
N LEU A 732 -18.14 4.78 6.81
CA LEU A 732 -18.74 5.01 5.50
C LEU A 732 -18.89 6.51 5.19
N SER A 733 -19.32 7.30 6.18
CA SER A 733 -19.45 8.75 6.02
C SER A 733 -18.08 9.41 5.77
N GLN A 734 -17.03 8.94 6.46
CA GLN A 734 -15.65 9.37 6.21
C GLN A 734 -15.17 8.98 4.81
N LEU A 735 -15.51 7.77 4.35
CA LEU A 735 -15.17 7.31 2.99
C LEU A 735 -15.85 8.18 1.93
N ASP A 736 -17.14 8.46 2.06
CA ASP A 736 -17.89 9.31 1.12
C ASP A 736 -17.29 10.71 1.04
N LEU A 737 -16.97 11.33 2.19
CA LEU A 737 -16.30 12.63 2.24
C LEU A 737 -14.93 12.59 1.56
N THR A 738 -14.14 11.53 1.82
CA THR A 738 -12.81 11.36 1.22
C THR A 738 -12.91 11.19 -0.30
N LEU A 739 -13.91 10.46 -0.80
CA LEU A 739 -14.15 10.29 -2.23
C LEU A 739 -14.57 11.60 -2.92
N GLN A 740 -15.33 12.46 -2.23
CA GLN A 740 -15.65 13.80 -2.73
C GLN A 740 -14.39 14.68 -2.83
N THR A 741 -13.53 14.66 -1.80
CA THR A 741 -12.24 15.35 -1.83
C THR A 741 -11.35 14.81 -2.95
N ALA A 742 -11.34 13.49 -3.15
CA ALA A 742 -10.57 12.84 -4.21
C ALA A 742 -11.00 13.30 -5.62
N ALA A 743 -12.31 13.42 -5.86
CA ALA A 743 -12.84 13.94 -7.13
C ALA A 743 -12.34 15.36 -7.41
N GLN A 744 -12.40 16.26 -6.41
CA GLN A 744 -11.94 17.64 -6.54
C GLN A 744 -10.42 17.75 -6.80
N ILE A 745 -9.62 16.86 -6.23
CA ILE A 745 -8.16 16.82 -6.46
C ILE A 745 -7.87 16.33 -7.88
N THR A 746 -8.58 15.30 -8.33
CA THR A 746 -8.40 14.72 -9.67
C THR A 746 -8.76 15.71 -10.77
N GLU A 747 -9.77 16.57 -10.55
CA GLU A 747 -10.13 17.66 -11.49
C GLU A 747 -9.05 18.74 -11.62
N LYS A 748 -8.22 18.92 -10.58
CA LYS A 748 -7.16 19.95 -10.51
C LYS A 748 -5.79 19.44 -10.94
N GLN A 749 -5.66 18.18 -11.34
CA GLN A 749 -4.36 17.53 -11.51
C GLN A 749 -3.52 18.24 -12.58
N THR A 750 -2.35 18.70 -12.14
CA THR A 750 -1.27 19.22 -12.98
C THR A 750 -0.41 18.05 -13.43
N GLN A 751 -0.12 17.98 -14.73
CA GLN A 751 0.66 16.89 -15.30
C GLN A 751 2.11 17.01 -14.80
N CYS A 752 2.55 16.10 -13.94
CA CYS A 752 3.94 16.03 -13.50
C CYS A 752 4.84 15.56 -14.66
N SER A 753 6.11 15.98 -14.65
CA SER A 753 7.10 15.49 -15.61
C SER A 753 7.26 13.97 -15.51
N PHE A 754 7.70 13.32 -16.59
CA PHE A 754 7.83 11.86 -16.66
C PHE A 754 8.72 11.29 -15.54
N LEU A 755 9.84 11.97 -15.26
CA LEU A 755 10.81 11.62 -14.21
C LEU A 755 10.38 12.09 -12.80
N GLY A 756 9.28 12.83 -12.71
CA GLY A 756 8.70 13.32 -11.46
C GLY A 756 7.98 12.23 -10.66
N PRO A 757 7.25 12.61 -9.60
CA PRO A 757 6.50 11.66 -8.80
C PRO A 757 5.47 10.92 -9.65
N PRO A 758 5.38 9.59 -9.57
CA PRO A 758 4.35 8.84 -10.26
C PRO A 758 2.98 9.23 -9.69
N SER A 759 1.99 9.40 -10.57
CA SER A 759 0.59 9.58 -10.15
C SER A 759 0.11 8.37 -9.35
N SER A 760 -0.79 8.59 -8.39
CA SER A 760 -1.41 7.51 -7.63
C SER A 760 -2.44 6.76 -8.50
N ARG A 761 -3.06 5.70 -7.96
CA ARG A 761 -4.15 4.99 -8.67
C ARG A 761 -5.51 5.69 -8.51
N LEU A 762 -5.55 6.84 -7.81
CA LEU A 762 -6.78 7.50 -7.40
C LEU A 762 -7.65 7.89 -8.60
N ALA A 763 -7.06 8.54 -9.60
CA ALA A 763 -7.78 8.98 -10.80
C ALA A 763 -8.41 7.78 -11.54
N THR A 764 -7.64 6.71 -11.76
CA THR A 764 -8.11 5.48 -12.41
C THR A 764 -9.17 4.75 -11.56
N ALA A 765 -9.03 4.73 -10.24
CA ALA A 765 -9.99 4.10 -9.34
C ALA A 765 -11.36 4.81 -9.33
N LEU A 766 -11.34 6.15 -9.43
CA LEU A 766 -12.55 6.97 -9.56
C LEU A 766 -13.16 6.83 -10.94
N SER A 767 -12.35 6.96 -12.00
CA SER A 767 -12.80 6.90 -13.38
C SER A 767 -13.26 5.51 -13.81
N SER A 768 -12.79 4.44 -13.18
CA SER A 768 -13.33 3.09 -13.39
C SER A 768 -14.72 2.91 -12.77
N GLY A 769 -15.05 3.63 -11.70
CA GLY A 769 -16.26 3.44 -10.89
C GLY A 769 -16.09 2.43 -9.74
N SER A 770 -14.87 1.90 -9.55
CA SER A 770 -14.55 0.88 -8.53
C SER A 770 -14.87 1.36 -7.12
N CYS A 771 -14.40 2.56 -6.75
CA CYS A 771 -14.63 3.12 -5.42
C CYS A 771 -16.13 3.27 -5.07
N HIS A 772 -16.92 3.72 -6.04
CA HIS A 772 -18.37 3.89 -5.87
C HIS A 772 -19.09 2.55 -5.72
N CYS A 773 -18.64 1.52 -6.45
CA CYS A 773 -19.18 0.18 -6.34
C CYS A 773 -18.87 -0.47 -4.99
N GLN A 774 -17.62 -0.34 -4.51
CA GLN A 774 -17.22 -0.83 -3.18
C GLN A 774 -17.98 -0.12 -2.06
N ALA A 775 -18.11 1.21 -2.12
CA ALA A 775 -18.88 1.98 -1.13
C ALA A 775 -20.36 1.57 -1.13
N SER A 776 -20.97 1.39 -2.31
CA SER A 776 -22.35 0.91 -2.46
C SER A 776 -22.53 -0.50 -1.87
N ALA A 777 -21.56 -1.39 -2.09
CA ALA A 777 -21.58 -2.74 -1.54
C ALA A 777 -21.46 -2.74 -0.02
N LEU A 778 -20.55 -1.94 0.53
CA LEU A 778 -20.40 -1.83 1.98
C LEU A 778 -21.63 -1.18 2.64
N ARG A 779 -22.28 -0.20 1.98
CA ARG A 779 -23.52 0.42 2.47
C ARG A 779 -24.69 -0.56 2.57
N LEU A 780 -24.76 -1.56 1.69
CA LEU A 780 -25.75 -2.64 1.76
C LEU A 780 -25.66 -3.42 3.08
N SER A 781 -24.49 -3.50 3.72
CA SER A 781 -24.38 -4.17 5.03
C SER A 781 -25.13 -3.44 6.14
N LEU A 782 -25.26 -2.11 6.08
CA LEU A 782 -26.07 -1.33 7.03
C LEU A 782 -27.56 -1.59 6.85
N THR A 783 -28.06 -1.55 5.61
CA THR A 783 -29.48 -1.80 5.34
C THR A 783 -29.90 -3.23 5.68
N LEU A 784 -28.96 -4.18 5.59
CA LEU A 784 -29.17 -5.56 6.05
C LEU A 784 -29.24 -5.69 7.57
N GLN A 785 -28.48 -4.90 8.34
CA GLN A 785 -28.61 -4.85 9.79
C GLN A 785 -29.97 -4.31 10.22
N GLU A 786 -30.44 -3.25 9.57
CA GLU A 786 -31.79 -2.71 9.80
C GLU A 786 -32.85 -3.80 9.53
N LEU A 787 -32.67 -4.59 8.46
CA LEU A 787 -33.59 -5.70 8.15
C LEU A 787 -33.56 -6.79 9.21
N GLU A 788 -32.38 -7.13 9.73
CA GLU A 788 -32.24 -8.11 10.82
C GLU A 788 -32.93 -7.64 12.09
N ALA A 789 -32.81 -6.35 12.43
CA ALA A 789 -33.44 -5.75 13.61
C ALA A 789 -34.97 -5.69 13.48
N THR A 790 -35.50 -5.28 12.32
CA THR A 790 -36.94 -5.15 12.07
C THR A 790 -37.62 -6.50 11.80
N GLY A 791 -36.91 -7.46 11.22
CA GLY A 791 -37.46 -8.75 10.79
C GLY A 791 -38.25 -8.68 9.48
N LEU A 792 -38.65 -9.82 8.92
CA LEU A 792 -39.24 -9.93 7.57
C LEU A 792 -40.73 -9.59 7.46
N ASP A 793 -41.46 -9.54 8.58
CA ASP A 793 -42.92 -9.41 8.56
C ASP A 793 -43.37 -7.94 8.36
N ASP A 794 -42.60 -6.95 8.84
CA ASP A 794 -42.96 -5.51 8.84
C ASP A 794 -41.99 -4.60 8.03
N SER A 795 -41.23 -5.17 7.09
CA SER A 795 -40.11 -4.50 6.40
C SER A 795 -40.22 -4.46 4.87
N SER A 796 -41.42 -4.38 4.30
CA SER A 796 -41.63 -4.47 2.83
C SER A 796 -40.88 -3.39 2.02
N GLU A 797 -40.81 -2.16 2.53
CA GLU A 797 -40.08 -1.06 1.91
C GLU A 797 -38.57 -1.31 1.92
N LEU A 798 -38.03 -1.72 3.08
CA LEU A 798 -36.61 -2.05 3.26
C LEU A 798 -36.18 -3.26 2.41
N GLN A 799 -37.04 -4.28 2.30
CA GLN A 799 -36.82 -5.42 1.41
C GLN A 799 -36.74 -4.99 -0.06
N THR A 800 -37.57 -4.03 -0.47
CA THR A 800 -37.56 -3.48 -1.83
C THR A 800 -36.28 -2.66 -2.07
N GLN A 801 -35.86 -1.85 -1.10
CA GLN A 801 -34.61 -1.08 -1.15
C GLN A 801 -33.37 -1.99 -1.26
N ILE A 802 -33.35 -3.10 -0.53
CA ILE A 802 -32.28 -4.11 -0.61
C ILE A 802 -32.25 -4.77 -1.99
N CYS A 803 -33.41 -5.17 -2.54
CA CYS A 803 -33.48 -5.73 -3.89
C CYS A 803 -33.03 -4.73 -4.97
N ASN A 804 -33.37 -3.45 -4.83
CA ASN A 804 -32.88 -2.40 -5.72
C ASN A 804 -31.36 -2.24 -5.62
N SER A 805 -30.81 -2.37 -4.41
CA SER A 805 -29.37 -2.34 -4.17
C SER A 805 -28.66 -3.53 -4.84
N PHE A 806 -29.21 -4.75 -4.73
CA PHE A 806 -28.67 -5.93 -5.44
C PHE A 806 -28.62 -5.73 -6.97
N LYS A 807 -29.70 -5.20 -7.55
CA LYS A 807 -29.77 -4.88 -8.99
C LYS A 807 -28.78 -3.81 -9.38
N SER A 808 -28.69 -2.73 -8.59
CA SER A 808 -27.74 -1.64 -8.82
C SER A 808 -26.29 -2.12 -8.78
N LEU A 809 -25.91 -2.91 -7.76
CA LEU A 809 -24.56 -3.47 -7.64
C LEU A 809 -24.17 -4.35 -8.82
N THR A 810 -25.12 -5.16 -9.30
CA THR A 810 -24.89 -5.98 -10.50
C THR A 810 -24.66 -5.12 -11.74
N GLY A 811 -25.47 -4.07 -11.92
CA GLY A 811 -25.32 -3.11 -13.02
C GLY A 811 -23.98 -2.38 -12.97
N GLN A 812 -23.55 -1.93 -11.79
CA GLN A 812 -22.26 -1.28 -11.58
C GLN A 812 -21.08 -2.22 -11.88
N LEU A 813 -21.16 -3.50 -11.47
CA LEU A 813 -20.14 -4.49 -11.81
C LEU A 813 -20.10 -4.80 -13.32
N GLN A 814 -21.26 -4.84 -13.99
CA GLN A 814 -21.33 -5.02 -15.44
C GLN A 814 -20.74 -3.82 -16.18
N GLU A 815 -20.95 -2.60 -15.67
CA GLU A 815 -20.35 -1.38 -16.20
C GLU A 815 -18.84 -1.35 -15.98
N LEU A 816 -18.35 -1.76 -14.81
CA LEU A 816 -16.92 -1.94 -14.55
C LEU A 816 -16.29 -2.94 -15.53
N LEU A 817 -16.94 -4.09 -15.72
CA LEU A 817 -16.47 -5.10 -16.67
C LEU A 817 -16.54 -4.61 -18.12
N SER A 818 -17.53 -3.80 -18.48
CA SER A 818 -17.64 -3.24 -19.84
C SER A 818 -16.51 -2.25 -20.13
N ARG A 819 -16.06 -1.49 -19.12
CA ARG A 819 -14.88 -0.61 -19.20
C ARG A 819 -13.56 -1.36 -19.32
N CYS A 820 -13.53 -2.66 -18.96
CA CYS A 820 -12.37 -3.52 -19.20
C CYS A 820 -12.30 -4.07 -20.63
N LYS A 821 -13.37 -3.92 -21.44
CA LYS A 821 -13.40 -4.48 -22.79
C LYS A 821 -12.48 -3.70 -23.73
N GLY A 822 -11.55 -4.43 -24.35
CA GLY A 822 -10.60 -3.95 -25.35
C GLY A 822 -9.54 -5.01 -25.59
N GLU A 823 -8.56 -4.74 -26.45
CA GLU A 823 -7.35 -5.54 -26.55
C GLU A 823 -6.24 -4.84 -25.75
N MET A 824 -5.66 -5.55 -24.77
CA MET A 824 -4.59 -4.98 -23.93
C MET A 824 -3.30 -4.73 -24.72
N LEU A 825 -3.09 -5.52 -25.77
CA LEU A 825 -2.00 -5.41 -26.73
C LEU A 825 -2.61 -5.54 -28.12
N GLU A 826 -2.40 -4.53 -28.96
CA GLU A 826 -2.93 -4.47 -30.33
C GLU A 826 -1.77 -4.30 -31.32
N MET A 827 -1.85 -4.98 -32.48
CA MET A 827 -0.94 -4.73 -33.60
C MET A 827 -1.63 -3.83 -34.62
N LYS A 828 -1.23 -2.56 -34.68
CA LYS A 828 -1.76 -1.56 -35.61
C LYS A 828 -0.64 -1.08 -36.53
N ASP A 829 -0.83 -1.19 -37.84
CA ASP A 829 0.16 -0.79 -38.86
C ASP A 829 1.55 -1.40 -38.65
N SER A 830 1.61 -2.69 -38.23
CA SER A 830 2.84 -3.41 -37.85
C SER A 830 3.56 -2.86 -36.61
N ARG A 831 2.89 -2.05 -35.79
CA ARG A 831 3.38 -1.53 -34.50
C ARG A 831 2.59 -2.13 -33.35
N LEU A 832 3.29 -2.50 -32.28
CA LEU A 832 2.67 -2.98 -31.05
C LEU A 832 2.26 -1.79 -30.18
N MET A 833 0.98 -1.72 -29.84
CA MET A 833 0.42 -0.70 -28.95
C MET A 833 -0.01 -1.35 -27.63
N THR A 834 0.24 -0.67 -26.51
CA THR A 834 -0.05 -1.17 -25.16
C THR A 834 -1.18 -0.37 -24.50
N GLN A 835 -2.10 -1.04 -23.82
CA GLN A 835 -3.17 -0.40 -23.04
C GLN A 835 -3.10 -0.79 -21.55
N PRO A 836 -2.14 -0.23 -20.78
CA PRO A 836 -1.96 -0.55 -19.36
C PRO A 836 -3.16 -0.17 -18.48
N SER A 837 -3.94 0.85 -18.89
CA SER A 837 -5.16 1.27 -18.19
C SER A 837 -6.24 0.19 -18.16
N LEU A 838 -6.36 -0.64 -19.21
CA LEU A 838 -7.29 -1.77 -19.23
C LEU A 838 -6.89 -2.83 -18.21
N LEU A 839 -5.60 -3.13 -18.09
CA LEU A 839 -5.09 -4.07 -17.10
C LEU A 839 -5.33 -3.56 -15.68
N GLU A 840 -5.02 -2.29 -15.40
CA GLU A 840 -5.29 -1.69 -14.09
C GLU A 840 -6.79 -1.68 -13.74
N THR A 841 -7.66 -1.40 -14.72
CA THR A 841 -9.12 -1.44 -14.55
C THR A 841 -9.61 -2.87 -14.26
N LEU A 842 -9.01 -3.88 -14.90
CA LEU A 842 -9.31 -5.28 -14.61
C LEU A 842 -8.88 -5.67 -13.18
N VAL A 843 -7.72 -5.21 -12.71
CA VAL A 843 -7.29 -5.41 -11.31
C VAL A 843 -8.32 -4.80 -10.35
N PHE A 844 -8.77 -3.55 -10.60
CA PHE A 844 -9.82 -2.92 -9.80
C PHE A 844 -11.14 -3.69 -9.81
N PHE A 845 -11.51 -4.26 -10.96
CA PHE A 845 -12.68 -5.13 -11.05
C PHE A 845 -12.52 -6.36 -10.15
N VAL A 846 -11.38 -7.04 -10.16
CA VAL A 846 -11.12 -8.22 -9.30
C VAL A 846 -11.14 -7.86 -7.82
N GLU A 847 -10.50 -6.75 -7.42
CA GLU A 847 -10.54 -6.23 -6.04
C GLU A 847 -12.00 -5.95 -5.61
N THR A 848 -12.78 -5.32 -6.48
CA THR A 848 -14.19 -4.98 -6.21
C THR A 848 -15.09 -6.21 -6.13
N VAL A 849 -14.87 -7.21 -7.00
CA VAL A 849 -15.58 -8.50 -6.93
C VAL A 849 -15.35 -9.16 -5.57
N CYS A 850 -14.11 -9.14 -5.03
CA CYS A 850 -13.84 -9.69 -3.71
C CYS A 850 -14.67 -9.00 -2.62
N VAL A 851 -14.71 -7.66 -2.62
CA VAL A 851 -15.53 -6.87 -1.67
C VAL A 851 -17.02 -7.22 -1.78
N VAL A 852 -17.56 -7.26 -3.00
CA VAL A 852 -18.96 -7.59 -3.24
C VAL A 852 -19.28 -9.03 -2.81
N LEU A 853 -18.37 -9.98 -2.99
CA LEU A 853 -18.54 -11.36 -2.56
C LEU A 853 -18.55 -11.50 -1.03
N TRP A 854 -17.71 -10.77 -0.30
CA TRP A 854 -17.76 -10.77 1.16
C TRP A 854 -19.07 -10.17 1.68
N VAL A 855 -19.58 -9.11 1.04
CA VAL A 855 -20.90 -8.54 1.35
C VAL A 855 -22.02 -9.53 1.01
N ALA A 856 -21.94 -10.24 -0.12
CA ALA A 856 -22.90 -11.28 -0.49
C ALA A 856 -22.89 -12.45 0.50
N SER A 857 -21.71 -12.82 1.00
CA SER A 857 -21.56 -13.82 2.06
C SER A 857 -22.17 -13.37 3.38
N TYR A 858 -21.93 -12.11 3.79
CA TYR A 858 -22.60 -11.53 4.95
C TYR A 858 -24.12 -11.50 4.78
N SER A 859 -24.61 -11.08 3.61
CA SER A 859 -26.04 -11.10 3.27
C SER A 859 -26.64 -12.50 3.40
N ALA A 860 -25.92 -13.55 2.95
CA ALA A 860 -26.35 -14.92 3.13
C ALA A 860 -26.41 -15.33 4.61
N SER A 861 -25.45 -14.88 5.43
CA SER A 861 -25.43 -15.16 6.88
C SER A 861 -26.63 -14.56 7.63
N VAL A 862 -27.11 -13.38 7.20
CA VAL A 862 -28.31 -12.72 7.76
C VAL A 862 -29.60 -13.38 7.24
N LEU A 863 -29.68 -13.62 5.93
CA LEU A 863 -30.91 -14.10 5.27
C LEU A 863 -31.21 -15.60 5.52
N ARG A 864 -30.19 -16.46 5.73
CA ARG A 864 -30.38 -17.90 5.98
C ARG A 864 -31.17 -18.20 7.27
N PRO A 865 -30.81 -17.63 8.44
CA PRO A 865 -31.60 -17.75 9.66
C PRO A 865 -33.03 -17.24 9.48
N LEU A 866 -33.22 -16.11 8.79
CA LEU A 866 -34.55 -15.52 8.54
C LEU A 866 -35.43 -16.43 7.65
N LYS A 867 -34.87 -17.04 6.60
CA LYS A 867 -35.55 -18.08 5.80
C LYS A 867 -35.94 -19.29 6.66
N SER A 868 -35.02 -19.76 7.51
CA SER A 868 -35.27 -20.92 8.38
C SER A 868 -36.35 -20.64 9.43
N SER A 869 -36.39 -19.42 9.98
CA SER A 869 -37.37 -19.01 10.98
C SER A 869 -38.76 -18.87 10.37
N LEU A 870 -38.85 -18.36 9.13
CA LEU A 870 -40.09 -18.36 8.34
C LEU A 870 -40.58 -19.78 8.03
N GLN A 871 -39.69 -20.69 7.64
CA GLN A 871 -40.06 -22.09 7.41
C GLN A 871 -40.56 -22.78 8.68
N LYS A 872 -39.93 -22.51 9.84
CA LYS A 872 -40.40 -22.97 11.15
C LYS A 872 -41.75 -22.35 11.55
N LYS A 873 -41.95 -21.04 11.33
CA LYS A 873 -43.24 -20.35 11.53
C LYS A 873 -44.33 -20.96 10.63
N LYS A 874 -44.04 -21.21 9.35
CA LYS A 874 -44.97 -21.87 8.40
C LYS A 874 -45.33 -23.29 8.84
N LYS A 875 -44.36 -24.07 9.32
CA LYS A 875 -44.62 -25.42 9.88
C LYS A 875 -45.51 -25.36 11.14
N LYS A 876 -45.21 -24.46 12.10
CA LYS A 876 -45.99 -24.27 13.33
C LYS A 876 -47.42 -23.76 13.06
N LYS A 877 -47.60 -22.87 12.07
CA LYS A 877 -48.91 -22.34 11.66
C LYS A 877 -49.73 -23.39 10.90
N LYS A 878 -49.08 -24.25 10.10
CA LYS A 878 -49.71 -25.42 9.48
C LYS A 878 -50.23 -26.38 10.55
N ASP A 879 -49.40 -26.71 11.54
CA ASP A 879 -49.76 -27.62 12.64
C ASP A 879 -50.90 -27.07 13.52
N SER A 880 -50.92 -25.75 13.82
CA SER A 880 -52.01 -25.12 14.57
C SER A 880 -53.31 -25.01 13.75
N SER A 881 -53.22 -24.77 12.43
CA SER A 881 -54.39 -24.74 11.55
C SER A 881 -55.05 -26.12 11.44
N THR A 882 -54.26 -27.20 11.38
CA THR A 882 -54.79 -28.57 11.40
C THR A 882 -55.45 -28.93 12.72
N ALA A 883 -54.91 -28.46 13.86
CA ALA A 883 -55.54 -28.65 15.17
C ALA A 883 -56.86 -27.86 15.30
N MET A 884 -56.90 -26.61 14.81
CA MET A 884 -58.10 -25.78 14.81
C MET A 884 -59.19 -26.35 13.90
N VAL A 885 -58.83 -26.86 12.71
CA VAL A 885 -59.74 -27.58 11.83
C VAL A 885 -60.27 -28.84 12.51
N HIS A 886 -59.44 -29.59 13.23
CA HIS A 886 -59.89 -30.78 13.95
C HIS A 886 -60.88 -30.45 15.08
N THR A 887 -60.68 -29.35 15.80
CA THR A 887 -61.62 -28.86 16.82
C THR A 887 -62.91 -28.29 16.23
N HIS A 888 -62.84 -27.63 15.06
CA HIS A 888 -64.02 -27.10 14.37
C HIS A 888 -64.84 -28.23 13.73
N TYR A 889 -64.18 -29.28 13.22
CA TYR A 889 -64.84 -30.49 12.72
C TYR A 889 -65.55 -31.26 13.84
N LEU A 890 -64.95 -31.35 15.04
CA LEU A 890 -65.59 -31.90 16.24
C LEU A 890 -66.78 -31.06 16.72
N LEU A 891 -66.69 -29.73 16.66
CA LEU A 891 -67.77 -28.82 17.04
C LEU A 891 -68.96 -28.89 16.06
N ILE A 892 -68.69 -28.97 14.75
CA ILE A 892 -69.69 -29.15 13.68
C ILE A 892 -70.37 -30.53 13.78
N LEU A 893 -69.63 -31.58 14.12
CA LEU A 893 -70.19 -32.92 14.35
C LEU A 893 -71.07 -32.98 15.61
N SER A 894 -70.82 -32.12 16.61
CA SER A 894 -71.62 -32.05 17.85
C SER A 894 -72.90 -31.21 17.72
N THR A 895 -73.00 -30.33 16.74
CA THR A 895 -74.14 -29.39 16.56
C THR A 895 -75.03 -29.70 15.36
N ALA A 896 -74.62 -30.60 14.45
CA ALA A 896 -75.47 -31.05 13.34
C ALA A 896 -76.22 -32.35 13.71
N MET A 897 -77.48 -32.19 14.11
CA MET A 897 -78.45 -33.27 14.28
C MET A 897 -78.74 -33.96 12.93
N VAL A 898 -77.91 -34.93 12.52
CA VAL A 898 -78.11 -35.74 11.30
C VAL A 898 -78.65 -37.13 11.68
N HIS A 899 -79.94 -37.22 12.00
CA HIS A 899 -80.65 -38.52 12.12
C HIS A 899 -81.99 -38.57 11.38
N THR A 900 -82.33 -37.62 10.50
CA THR A 900 -83.65 -37.62 9.82
C THR A 900 -83.61 -37.64 8.29
N HIS A 901 -82.48 -37.31 7.66
CA HIS A 901 -82.42 -37.25 6.19
C HIS A 901 -81.84 -38.50 5.50
N TYR A 902 -81.19 -39.41 6.22
CA TYR A 902 -80.60 -40.63 5.62
C TYR A 902 -81.61 -41.77 5.38
N ARG A 903 -82.85 -41.67 5.89
CA ARG A 903 -83.88 -42.71 5.77
C ARG A 903 -84.76 -42.60 4.51
N LEU A 904 -84.63 -41.52 3.72
CA LEU A 904 -85.55 -41.22 2.62
C LEU A 904 -84.95 -41.43 1.21
N ILE A 905 -83.64 -41.60 1.08
CA ILE A 905 -82.96 -41.67 -0.24
C ILE A 905 -82.67 -43.12 -0.69
N LEU A 906 -82.86 -44.12 0.19
CA LEU A 906 -82.53 -45.53 -0.09
C LEU A 906 -83.75 -46.44 -0.40
N SER A 907 -84.84 -45.93 -0.98
CA SER A 907 -86.00 -46.77 -1.35
C SER A 907 -86.34 -46.86 -2.84
N THR A 908 -85.69 -46.12 -3.75
CA THR A 908 -86.15 -46.06 -5.15
C THR A 908 -85.08 -46.15 -6.24
N ALA A 909 -84.01 -46.93 -6.02
CA ALA A 909 -83.08 -47.25 -7.11
C ALA A 909 -82.63 -48.72 -7.07
N MET A 910 -83.54 -49.62 -7.45
CA MET A 910 -83.25 -51.01 -7.77
C MET A 910 -83.29 -51.18 -9.30
N VAL A 911 -82.15 -51.11 -9.98
CA VAL A 911 -81.87 -51.89 -11.20
C VAL A 911 -80.40 -52.31 -11.14
N HIS A 912 -80.25 -53.57 -10.77
CA HIS A 912 -79.05 -54.39 -10.83
C HIS A 912 -78.87 -54.87 -12.29
N THR A 913 -77.69 -55.46 -12.56
CA THR A 913 -77.33 -56.33 -13.70
C THR A 913 -76.71 -55.69 -14.94
N HIS A 914 -75.39 -55.45 -14.88
CA HIS A 914 -74.45 -56.19 -15.73
C HIS A 914 -73.03 -56.20 -15.11
N TYR A 915 -72.41 -57.38 -15.06
CA TYR A 915 -70.99 -57.64 -14.74
C TYR A 915 -70.51 -57.70 -13.29
N ARG A 916 -71.37 -58.24 -12.42
CA ARG A 916 -70.99 -59.02 -11.23
C ARG A 916 -70.65 -60.47 -11.62
N LEU A 917 -69.69 -60.66 -12.54
CA LEU A 917 -69.20 -61.98 -13.00
C LEU A 917 -67.68 -62.13 -12.84
N ILE A 918 -67.20 -61.81 -11.64
CA ILE A 918 -66.07 -62.47 -10.94
C ILE A 918 -66.54 -62.45 -9.48
N LEU A 919 -67.51 -63.28 -9.06
CA LEU A 919 -67.53 -64.74 -9.12
C LEU A 919 -66.21 -65.35 -8.66
N SER A 920 -66.36 -66.19 -7.64
CA SER A 920 -65.45 -67.24 -7.23
C SER A 920 -64.22 -66.73 -6.45
N THR A 921 -63.95 -67.16 -5.22
CA THR A 921 -64.45 -68.32 -4.49
C THR A 921 -64.07 -68.12 -3.02
N ALA A 922 -65.07 -68.29 -2.16
CA ALA A 922 -64.84 -68.74 -0.80
C ALA A 922 -64.12 -70.09 -0.83
N MET A 923 -63.10 -70.31 0.02
CA MET A 923 -63.10 -71.45 0.95
C MET A 923 -61.92 -71.35 1.94
N VAL A 924 -62.28 -71.45 3.21
CA VAL A 924 -61.42 -71.65 4.37
C VAL A 924 -60.91 -73.09 4.39
N HIS A 925 -59.60 -73.29 4.49
CA HIS A 925 -58.96 -74.46 5.08
C HIS A 925 -57.52 -74.05 5.49
N THR A 926 -57.33 -73.27 6.57
CA THR A 926 -57.14 -73.77 7.94
C THR A 926 -56.71 -75.23 7.99
N HIS A 927 -55.41 -75.48 8.11
CA HIS A 927 -54.87 -76.13 9.30
C HIS A 927 -53.46 -76.67 9.08
N TYR A 928 -52.79 -76.83 10.23
CA TYR A 928 -51.86 -77.92 10.47
C TYR A 928 -50.52 -77.82 9.72
N ARG A 929 -49.68 -76.92 10.23
CA ARG A 929 -48.29 -77.17 10.71
C ARG A 929 -47.63 -75.82 10.97
N LEU A 930 -47.91 -75.14 12.07
CA LEU A 930 -47.58 -75.56 13.44
C LEU A 930 -46.08 -75.86 13.56
N ILE A 931 -45.40 -74.97 14.28
CA ILE A 931 -44.08 -75.12 14.91
C ILE A 931 -42.95 -75.17 13.89
N LEU A 932 -42.13 -74.13 13.77
CA LEU A 932 -41.13 -73.83 14.79
C LEU A 932 -40.66 -72.36 14.59
N SER A 933 -40.66 -71.46 15.55
CA SER A 933 -41.03 -71.55 16.95
C SER A 933 -41.18 -70.14 17.52
N THR A 934 -41.99 -70.04 18.57
CA THR A 934 -41.69 -69.24 19.76
C THR A 934 -40.19 -69.18 20.08
N ALA A 935 -39.74 -68.09 20.72
CA ALA A 935 -38.35 -67.74 21.05
C ALA A 935 -37.65 -66.94 19.93
N MET A 936 -37.44 -65.65 20.14
CA MET A 936 -36.28 -65.04 20.81
C MET A 936 -35.04 -65.01 19.90
N VAL A 937 -34.40 -63.83 19.88
CA VAL A 937 -33.02 -63.55 19.43
C VAL A 937 -32.83 -63.17 17.95
N HIS A 938 -32.67 -61.85 17.77
CA HIS A 938 -31.54 -61.22 17.09
C HIS A 938 -31.30 -61.50 15.59
N THR A 939 -31.71 -60.49 14.81
CA THR A 939 -30.96 -59.81 13.74
C THR A 939 -30.47 -60.55 12.49
N HIS A 940 -30.21 -59.67 11.52
CA HIS A 940 -29.25 -59.81 10.43
C HIS A 940 -29.84 -60.53 9.22
N TYR A 941 -29.68 -60.02 8.01
CA TYR A 941 -28.93 -58.91 7.48
C TYR A 941 -29.32 -58.87 5.99
N LEU A 942 -28.97 -57.78 5.30
CA LEU A 942 -28.45 -57.80 3.92
C LEU A 942 -29.15 -58.73 2.90
N LEU A 943 -29.60 -58.24 1.75
CA LEU A 943 -28.81 -57.49 0.78
C LEU A 943 -29.85 -57.13 -0.30
N ILE A 944 -30.10 -55.87 -0.63
CA ILE A 944 -29.16 -54.95 -1.28
C ILE A 944 -28.76 -55.49 -2.66
N LEU A 945 -28.97 -54.64 -3.67
CA LEU A 945 -28.36 -54.70 -5.00
C LEU A 945 -28.88 -55.77 -5.97
N SER A 946 -29.89 -55.38 -6.76
CA SER A 946 -29.70 -55.28 -8.21
C SER A 946 -30.76 -54.31 -8.74
N THR A 947 -30.44 -53.02 -8.88
CA THR A 947 -29.89 -52.45 -10.13
C THR A 947 -30.49 -53.10 -11.36
N ALA A 948 -31.35 -52.30 -11.99
CA ALA A 948 -31.29 -51.99 -13.41
C ALA A 948 -31.53 -53.12 -14.41
N MET A 949 -32.13 -52.69 -15.51
CA MET A 949 -31.83 -53.23 -16.83
C MET A 949 -32.51 -54.61 -17.02
N VAL A 950 -33.09 -54.94 -18.15
CA VAL A 950 -32.56 -54.82 -19.50
C VAL A 950 -33.75 -55.06 -20.43
N HIS A 951 -33.59 -54.55 -21.64
CA HIS A 951 -33.95 -55.22 -22.89
C HIS A 951 -35.11 -54.62 -23.66
N THR A 952 -34.85 -54.49 -24.98
CA THR A 952 -35.69 -53.99 -26.07
C THR A 952 -35.94 -52.48 -26.05
N HIS A 953 -34.95 -51.59 -26.16
CA HIS A 953 -33.76 -51.46 -27.04
C HIS A 953 -34.02 -51.11 -28.50
N TYR A 954 -33.35 -50.02 -28.93
CA TYR A 954 -32.78 -49.82 -30.26
C TYR A 954 -33.74 -50.02 -31.44
N ARG A 955 -34.36 -48.91 -31.85
CA ARG A 955 -34.20 -48.36 -33.20
C ARG A 955 -35.13 -47.17 -33.40
N LEU A 956 -34.56 -46.12 -33.98
CA LEU A 956 -35.26 -45.12 -34.79
C LEU A 956 -36.36 -44.37 -34.02
N ILE A 957 -36.14 -43.16 -33.54
CA ILE A 957 -35.82 -41.98 -34.35
C ILE A 957 -35.19 -41.01 -33.33
N LEU A 958 -33.88 -40.75 -33.30
CA LEU A 958 -33.05 -40.26 -34.41
C LEU A 958 -33.88 -39.44 -35.37
N SER A 959 -33.60 -38.15 -35.34
CA SER A 959 -33.94 -37.19 -36.38
C SER A 959 -35.40 -36.80 -36.34
N THR A 960 -35.75 -35.58 -36.01
CA THR A 960 -35.25 -34.37 -36.65
C THR A 960 -35.71 -33.29 -35.69
N ALA A 961 -34.84 -32.53 -35.08
CA ALA A 961 -34.06 -31.49 -35.72
C ALA A 961 -34.09 -30.44 -34.60
N MET A 962 -32.94 -29.90 -34.21
CA MET A 962 -32.48 -28.71 -34.91
C MET A 962 -33.69 -27.82 -35.20
N VAL A 963 -33.79 -26.74 -34.45
CA VAL A 963 -34.32 -25.51 -35.03
C VAL A 963 -35.73 -25.75 -35.56
N HIS A 964 -36.69 -25.57 -34.65
CA HIS A 964 -37.51 -24.38 -34.80
C HIS A 964 -38.51 -24.65 -35.92
N THR A 965 -39.19 -23.62 -36.34
CA THR A 965 -39.62 -23.50 -37.72
C THR A 965 -40.94 -24.19 -38.05
N HIS A 966 -41.91 -23.54 -38.64
CA HIS A 966 -41.89 -22.21 -39.19
C HIS A 966 -43.36 -21.80 -39.23
N TYR A 967 -43.79 -20.95 -38.30
CA TYR A 967 -44.15 -19.67 -38.87
C TYR A 967 -42.86 -18.91 -39.08
N ARG A 968 -42.24 -19.19 -40.21
CA ARG A 968 -42.58 -18.35 -41.33
C ARG A 968 -42.49 -19.16 -42.60
N LEU A 969 -43.61 -19.19 -43.31
CA LEU A 969 -43.66 -18.71 -44.68
C LEU A 969 -42.27 -18.41 -45.26
N ILE A 970 -41.96 -19.10 -46.36
CA ILE A 970 -41.07 -18.64 -47.43
C ILE A 970 -40.95 -17.13 -47.36
N LEU A 971 -39.70 -16.66 -47.30
CA LEU A 971 -39.24 -15.54 -48.10
C LEU A 971 -40.38 -15.04 -48.99
N SER A 972 -41.19 -14.05 -48.57
CA SER A 972 -41.50 -13.06 -49.59
C SER A 972 -40.12 -12.60 -49.95
N THR A 973 -39.71 -13.05 -51.13
CA THR A 973 -38.62 -12.52 -51.87
C THR A 973 -38.56 -11.05 -51.55
N ALA A 974 -37.44 -10.74 -50.91
CA ALA A 974 -36.66 -9.59 -51.20
C ALA A 974 -37.31 -8.27 -50.83
N MET A 975 -36.49 -7.52 -50.11
CA MET A 975 -36.45 -6.08 -50.27
C MET A 975 -37.69 -5.40 -49.65
N VAL A 976 -37.57 -4.28 -48.98
CA VAL A 976 -36.47 -3.35 -48.94
C VAL A 976 -36.56 -2.78 -47.53
N HIS A 977 -35.40 -2.57 -46.94
CA HIS A 977 -35.09 -1.31 -46.30
C HIS A 977 -36.08 -0.18 -46.63
N THR A 978 -36.29 0.71 -45.67
CA THR A 978 -36.68 2.11 -45.82
C THR A 978 -37.93 2.51 -45.01
N HIS A 979 -37.62 3.41 -44.08
CA HIS A 979 -38.50 4.36 -43.40
C HIS A 979 -39.25 3.83 -42.18
N TYR A 980 -38.51 3.54 -41.09
CA TYR A 980 -38.17 4.48 -39.99
C TYR A 980 -39.39 5.18 -39.37
N ARG A 981 -39.45 5.10 -38.03
CA ARG A 981 -40.34 5.82 -37.10
C ARG A 981 -41.81 5.38 -37.10
N LEU A 982 -42.24 4.75 -36.00
CA LEU A 982 -43.29 5.24 -35.07
C LEU A 982 -43.88 4.05 -34.28
N ILE A 983 -43.16 3.53 -33.29
CA ILE A 983 -43.74 2.64 -32.26
C ILE A 983 -43.58 3.36 -30.93
N LEU A 984 -44.56 4.22 -30.66
CA LEU A 984 -44.73 4.95 -29.42
C LEU A 984 -46.13 4.60 -28.90
N SER A 985 -46.17 4.11 -27.67
CA SER A 985 -47.23 4.30 -26.68
C SER A 985 -48.71 4.06 -27.06
N THR A 986 -49.36 3.31 -26.17
CA THR A 986 -50.72 3.54 -25.65
C THR A 986 -51.94 3.19 -26.52
N ALA A 987 -52.93 2.62 -25.83
CA ALA A 987 -54.33 2.40 -26.22
C ALA A 987 -54.64 1.18 -27.12
N MET A 988 -55.12 0.08 -26.50
CA MET A 988 -56.50 -0.40 -26.67
C MET A 988 -56.72 -1.72 -25.88
N VAL A 989 -56.97 -1.61 -24.57
CA VAL A 989 -57.70 -2.64 -23.80
C VAL A 989 -59.16 -2.23 -23.81
N HIS A 990 -59.86 -2.51 -24.91
CA HIS A 990 -61.32 -2.49 -24.97
C HIS A 990 -61.75 -3.14 -26.29
N THR A 991 -62.80 -3.98 -26.28
CA THR A 991 -63.55 -4.52 -27.45
C THR A 991 -63.32 -5.96 -27.94
N HIS A 992 -62.84 -6.91 -27.12
CA HIS A 992 -62.97 -8.35 -27.46
C HIS A 992 -63.62 -9.25 -26.39
N TYR A 993 -64.10 -8.69 -25.27
CA TYR A 993 -64.93 -9.45 -24.30
C TYR A 993 -66.45 -9.31 -24.55
N LEU A 994 -66.85 -8.57 -25.59
CA LEU A 994 -68.26 -8.24 -25.91
C LEU A 994 -68.88 -9.13 -27.00
N LEU A 995 -68.22 -10.22 -27.43
CA LEU A 995 -68.71 -11.10 -28.49
C LEU A 995 -68.57 -12.61 -28.20
N ILE A 996 -68.65 -13.00 -26.92
CA ILE A 996 -69.11 -14.35 -26.52
C ILE A 996 -70.33 -14.17 -25.58
N LEU A 997 -71.16 -13.19 -25.94
CA LEU A 997 -72.47 -12.93 -25.36
C LEU A 997 -73.44 -12.58 -26.50
N SER A 998 -73.50 -13.39 -27.55
CA SER A 998 -74.63 -13.41 -28.49
C SER A 998 -74.55 -14.66 -29.36
N THR A 999 -75.72 -15.26 -29.64
CA THR A 999 -75.96 -16.57 -30.29
C THR A 999 -75.74 -17.77 -29.35
N ALA A 1000 -76.68 -18.68 -29.09
CA ALA A 1000 -78.08 -18.85 -29.49
C ALA A 1000 -78.76 -19.56 -28.29
N MET A 1001 -79.83 -19.01 -27.72
CA MET A 1001 -81.21 -19.43 -28.01
C MET A 1001 -81.45 -20.94 -27.83
N VAL A 1002 -82.39 -21.24 -26.92
CA VAL A 1002 -83.28 -22.41 -26.89
C VAL A 1002 -82.70 -23.67 -26.23
N HIS A 1003 -82.99 -23.88 -24.94
CA HIS A 1003 -84.15 -24.66 -24.46
C HIS A 1003 -84.05 -26.10 -25.00
N THR A 1004 -83.65 -27.10 -24.20
CA THR A 1004 -84.66 -28.07 -23.72
C THR A 1004 -84.19 -29.04 -22.62
N HIS A 1005 -82.96 -28.99 -22.10
CA HIS A 1005 -82.53 -30.00 -21.10
C HIS A 1005 -82.13 -29.51 -19.70
N TYR A 1006 -82.12 -28.20 -19.44
CA TYR A 1006 -81.80 -27.67 -18.09
C TYR A 1006 -83.01 -27.21 -17.27
N ARG A 1007 -84.25 -27.44 -17.74
CA ARG A 1007 -85.48 -26.99 -17.06
C ARG A 1007 -86.17 -28.05 -16.18
N LEU A 1008 -85.55 -29.21 -15.94
CA LEU A 1008 -86.17 -30.29 -15.15
C LEU A 1008 -85.35 -30.77 -13.93
N ILE A 1009 -84.24 -30.10 -13.59
CA ILE A 1009 -83.50 -30.33 -12.34
C ILE A 1009 -83.28 -28.97 -11.65
N LEU A 1010 -84.32 -28.14 -11.64
CA LEU A 1010 -84.39 -26.91 -10.87
C LEU A 1010 -85.69 -26.91 -10.06
N SER A 1011 -85.82 -27.86 -9.14
CA SER A 1011 -86.88 -27.83 -8.13
C SER A 1011 -86.50 -28.53 -6.82
N THR A 1012 -85.34 -28.20 -6.25
CA THR A 1012 -85.14 -28.33 -4.79
C THR A 1012 -84.32 -27.17 -4.27
N ALA A 1013 -85.01 -26.07 -3.96
CA ALA A 1013 -84.47 -24.79 -3.50
C ALA A 1013 -83.78 -24.83 -2.10
N MET A 1014 -83.42 -26.01 -1.58
CA MET A 1014 -82.71 -26.14 -0.29
C MET A 1014 -81.27 -26.64 -0.41
N VAL A 1015 -80.83 -27.07 -1.60
CA VAL A 1015 -79.43 -27.48 -1.82
C VAL A 1015 -78.54 -26.27 -2.16
N HIS A 1016 -79.10 -25.24 -2.79
CA HIS A 1016 -78.33 -24.08 -3.26
C HIS A 1016 -77.76 -23.22 -2.12
N THR A 1017 -78.43 -23.13 -0.98
CA THR A 1017 -77.97 -22.33 0.17
C THR A 1017 -76.87 -23.02 0.96
N HIS A 1018 -76.92 -24.35 1.14
CA HIS A 1018 -75.82 -25.11 1.73
C HIS A 1018 -74.62 -25.24 0.79
N TYR A 1019 -74.84 -25.39 -0.53
CA TYR A 1019 -73.72 -25.40 -1.49
C TYR A 1019 -73.08 -24.02 -1.63
N LEU A 1020 -73.85 -22.91 -1.59
CA LEU A 1020 -73.28 -21.56 -1.54
C LEU A 1020 -72.52 -21.29 -0.24
N LEU A 1021 -72.98 -21.81 0.91
CA LEU A 1021 -72.27 -21.64 2.18
C LEU A 1021 -70.98 -22.48 2.22
N ILE A 1022 -71.00 -23.71 1.69
CA ILE A 1022 -69.81 -24.57 1.57
C ILE A 1022 -68.85 -24.03 0.51
N LEU A 1023 -69.34 -23.50 -0.61
CA LEU A 1023 -68.50 -22.92 -1.65
C LEU A 1023 -67.97 -21.55 -1.23
N SER A 1024 -68.72 -20.73 -0.48
CA SER A 1024 -68.22 -19.46 0.05
C SER A 1024 -67.24 -19.68 1.19
N THR A 1025 -67.47 -20.64 2.09
CA THR A 1025 -66.49 -21.02 3.13
C THR A 1025 -65.29 -21.72 2.53
N ALA A 1026 -65.43 -22.55 1.48
CA ALA A 1026 -64.30 -23.16 0.79
C ALA A 1026 -63.52 -22.16 -0.06
N MET A 1027 -64.18 -21.20 -0.74
CA MET A 1027 -63.51 -20.16 -1.52
C MET A 1027 -62.86 -19.11 -0.62
N VAL A 1028 -63.47 -18.77 0.51
CA VAL A 1028 -62.83 -17.97 1.56
C VAL A 1028 -61.70 -18.76 2.19
N HIS A 1029 -61.82 -20.06 2.48
CA HIS A 1029 -60.74 -20.86 3.06
C HIS A 1029 -59.59 -21.13 2.06
N THR A 1030 -59.84 -21.24 0.76
CA THR A 1030 -58.80 -21.30 -0.26
C THR A 1030 -58.17 -19.94 -0.51
N HIS A 1031 -58.93 -18.83 -0.52
CA HIS A 1031 -58.33 -17.49 -0.54
C HIS A 1031 -57.56 -17.17 0.75
N TYR A 1032 -58.06 -17.56 1.92
CA TYR A 1032 -57.36 -17.39 3.20
C TYR A 1032 -56.11 -18.28 3.26
N LEU A 1033 -56.13 -19.51 2.73
CA LEU A 1033 -54.95 -20.37 2.60
C LEU A 1033 -53.96 -19.87 1.53
N LEU A 1034 -54.43 -19.27 0.44
CA LEU A 1034 -53.58 -18.68 -0.61
C LEU A 1034 -52.94 -17.37 -0.13
N ILE A 1035 -53.67 -16.59 0.68
CA ILE A 1035 -53.18 -15.37 1.34
C ILE A 1035 -52.30 -15.72 2.55
N LEU A 1036 -52.54 -16.83 3.27
CA LEU A 1036 -51.63 -17.36 4.29
C LEU A 1036 -50.45 -18.16 3.74
N SER A 1037 -50.50 -18.65 2.50
CA SER A 1037 -49.33 -19.10 1.74
C SER A 1037 -48.60 -17.87 1.22
N THR A 1038 -48.16 -17.02 2.15
CA THR A 1038 -47.42 -15.80 1.85
C THR A 1038 -46.28 -16.11 0.87
N ALA A 1039 -46.26 -15.37 -0.23
CA ALA A 1039 -45.18 -15.36 -1.22
C ALA A 1039 -43.83 -15.35 -0.51
N MET A 1040 -42.81 -16.00 -1.07
CA MET A 1040 -41.46 -15.85 -0.54
C MET A 1040 -41.14 -14.35 -0.40
N PRO A 1041 -40.64 -13.90 0.76
CA PRO A 1041 -40.22 -12.50 0.92
C PRO A 1041 -39.36 -12.07 -0.26
N VAL A 1042 -39.66 -10.89 -0.81
CA VAL A 1042 -39.07 -10.40 -2.07
C VAL A 1042 -37.54 -10.37 -2.00
N VAL A 1043 -36.99 -10.11 -0.80
CA VAL A 1043 -35.54 -10.12 -0.53
C VAL A 1043 -34.88 -11.49 -0.69
N LEU A 1044 -35.57 -12.60 -0.37
CA LEU A 1044 -35.01 -13.95 -0.50
C LEU A 1044 -34.93 -14.39 -1.96
N SER A 1045 -35.97 -14.11 -2.76
CA SER A 1045 -35.94 -14.32 -4.21
C SER A 1045 -34.95 -13.38 -4.89
N GLY A 1046 -34.91 -12.11 -4.46
CA GLY A 1046 -33.97 -11.12 -4.99
C GLY A 1046 -32.52 -11.49 -4.73
N PHE A 1047 -32.19 -12.06 -3.57
CA PHE A 1047 -30.83 -12.54 -3.28
C PHE A 1047 -30.44 -13.76 -4.15
N GLN A 1048 -31.37 -14.69 -4.42
CA GLN A 1048 -31.11 -15.81 -5.33
C GLN A 1048 -30.86 -15.32 -6.77
N GLU A 1049 -31.64 -14.36 -7.25
CA GLU A 1049 -31.43 -13.72 -8.56
C GLU A 1049 -30.09 -12.97 -8.61
N TRP A 1050 -29.75 -12.26 -7.52
CA TRP A 1050 -28.49 -11.53 -7.40
C TRP A 1050 -27.27 -12.43 -7.46
N THR A 1051 -27.24 -13.50 -6.64
CA THR A 1051 -26.14 -14.47 -6.66
C THR A 1051 -25.98 -15.16 -8.02
N GLY A 1052 -27.09 -15.46 -8.70
CA GLY A 1052 -27.06 -15.95 -10.08
C GLY A 1052 -26.47 -14.94 -11.06
N SER A 1053 -26.84 -13.66 -10.93
CA SER A 1053 -26.33 -12.57 -11.76
C SER A 1053 -24.83 -12.32 -11.52
N LEU A 1054 -24.38 -12.34 -10.26
CA LEU A 1054 -22.97 -12.26 -9.89
C LEU A 1054 -22.17 -13.42 -10.50
N GLN A 1055 -22.69 -14.65 -10.47
CA GLN A 1055 -22.07 -15.79 -11.14
C GLN A 1055 -21.89 -15.51 -12.64
N GLY A 1056 -22.91 -14.93 -13.29
CA GLY A 1056 -22.86 -14.54 -14.69
C GLY A 1056 -21.75 -13.52 -14.97
N VAL A 1057 -21.65 -12.47 -14.17
CA VAL A 1057 -20.62 -11.42 -14.33
C VAL A 1057 -19.20 -11.98 -14.14
N VAL A 1058 -18.97 -12.80 -13.11
CA VAL A 1058 -17.66 -13.43 -12.87
C VAL A 1058 -17.30 -14.39 -14.00
N THR A 1059 -18.27 -15.13 -14.55
CA THR A 1059 -18.04 -16.02 -15.69
C THR A 1059 -17.66 -15.22 -16.94
N GLN A 1060 -18.38 -14.13 -17.23
CA GLN A 1060 -18.05 -13.24 -18.35
C GLN A 1060 -16.63 -12.64 -18.21
N ALA A 1061 -16.22 -12.29 -16.99
CA ALA A 1061 -14.87 -11.80 -16.73
C ALA A 1061 -13.81 -12.88 -16.96
N LEU A 1062 -14.04 -14.12 -16.51
CA LEU A 1062 -13.15 -15.25 -16.78
C LEU A 1062 -13.01 -15.54 -18.29
N ASP A 1063 -14.11 -15.45 -19.04
CA ASP A 1063 -14.09 -15.64 -20.49
C ASP A 1063 -13.35 -14.50 -21.19
N HIS A 1064 -13.50 -13.26 -20.70
CA HIS A 1064 -12.72 -12.12 -21.18
C HIS A 1064 -11.21 -12.30 -20.94
N VAL A 1065 -10.80 -12.71 -19.74
CA VAL A 1065 -9.39 -12.98 -19.41
C VAL A 1065 -8.81 -14.07 -20.32
N LYS A 1066 -9.52 -15.20 -20.49
CA LYS A 1066 -9.09 -16.26 -21.41
C LYS A 1066 -8.99 -15.79 -22.86
N GLY A 1067 -9.90 -14.91 -23.29
CA GLY A 1067 -9.86 -14.29 -24.61
C GLY A 1067 -8.60 -13.44 -24.81
N GLN A 1068 -8.22 -12.64 -23.80
CA GLN A 1068 -6.97 -11.87 -23.81
C GLN A 1068 -5.75 -12.79 -23.84
N GLU A 1069 -5.70 -13.83 -23.00
CA GLU A 1069 -4.59 -14.81 -22.99
C GLU A 1069 -4.39 -15.47 -24.38
N ALA A 1070 -5.49 -15.86 -25.03
CA ALA A 1070 -5.46 -16.44 -26.37
C ALA A 1070 -4.97 -15.44 -27.42
N SER A 1071 -5.44 -14.19 -27.36
CA SER A 1071 -5.00 -13.11 -28.26
C SER A 1071 -3.51 -12.83 -28.12
N LEU A 1072 -3.01 -12.71 -26.89
CA LEU A 1072 -1.59 -12.51 -26.59
C LEU A 1072 -0.72 -13.66 -27.09
N THR A 1073 -1.18 -14.90 -26.91
CA THR A 1073 -0.48 -16.08 -27.41
C THR A 1073 -0.42 -16.08 -28.94
N ALA A 1074 -1.50 -15.66 -29.61
CA ALA A 1074 -1.54 -15.54 -31.06
C ALA A 1074 -0.63 -14.40 -31.58
N LEU A 1075 -0.61 -13.25 -30.90
CA LEU A 1075 0.28 -12.13 -31.20
C LEU A 1075 1.75 -12.51 -31.07
N LYS A 1076 2.11 -13.28 -30.04
CA LYS A 1076 3.47 -13.80 -29.87
C LYS A 1076 3.90 -14.71 -31.02
N LEU A 1077 2.99 -15.53 -31.54
CA LEU A 1077 3.25 -16.37 -32.71
C LEU A 1077 3.39 -15.54 -34.01
N ALA A 1078 2.63 -14.45 -34.14
CA ALA A 1078 2.71 -13.54 -35.28
C ALA A 1078 3.95 -12.64 -35.26
N ALA A 1079 4.38 -12.17 -34.09
CA ALA A 1079 5.57 -11.32 -33.92
C ALA A 1079 6.88 -12.02 -34.35
N LEU A 1080 6.93 -13.36 -34.30
CA LEU A 1080 8.04 -14.16 -34.84
C LEU A 1080 8.20 -14.05 -36.37
N THR A 1081 7.25 -13.42 -37.08
CA THR A 1081 7.22 -13.34 -38.55
C THR A 1081 7.40 -11.92 -39.14
N LEU A 1082 7.48 -10.88 -38.29
CA LEU A 1082 7.52 -9.48 -38.75
C LEU A 1082 8.94 -8.90 -38.75
N GLY A 1083 9.40 -8.45 -39.92
CA GLY A 1083 10.64 -7.68 -40.08
C GLY A 1083 10.41 -6.19 -39.77
N VAL A 1084 11.25 -5.62 -38.91
CA VAL A 1084 11.24 -4.18 -38.58
C VAL A 1084 11.97 -3.38 -39.68
N GLY A 1085 11.48 -2.17 -39.97
CA GLY A 1085 11.87 -1.32 -41.11
C GLY A 1085 13.33 -0.83 -41.18
N GLN A 1086 13.67 -0.28 -42.36
CA GLN A 1086 14.99 -0.22 -43.00
C GLN A 1086 16.03 0.81 -42.49
N ALA A 1087 16.06 1.22 -41.22
CA ALA A 1087 16.98 2.28 -40.78
C ALA A 1087 17.76 2.00 -39.48
N GLN A 1088 17.85 0.73 -39.05
CA GLN A 1088 18.49 0.36 -37.77
C GLN A 1088 19.50 -0.76 -37.94
N THR A 1089 20.53 -0.81 -37.09
CA THR A 1089 21.48 -1.91 -37.05
C THR A 1089 20.76 -3.20 -36.62
N GLN A 1090 21.21 -4.35 -37.12
CA GLN A 1090 20.57 -5.65 -36.89
C GLN A 1090 20.52 -6.04 -35.39
N GLU A 1091 21.46 -5.50 -34.60
CA GLU A 1091 21.62 -5.72 -33.16
C GLU A 1091 20.64 -4.87 -32.32
N GLU A 1092 20.45 -3.59 -32.66
CA GLU A 1092 19.43 -2.72 -32.02
C GLU A 1092 18.01 -3.29 -32.23
N CYS A 1093 17.70 -3.77 -33.44
CA CYS A 1093 16.47 -4.49 -33.72
C CYS A 1093 16.30 -5.75 -32.86
N GLY A 1094 17.39 -6.35 -32.37
CA GLY A 1094 17.37 -7.49 -31.45
C GLY A 1094 16.91 -7.10 -30.04
N PHE A 1095 17.48 -6.04 -29.48
CA PHE A 1095 17.13 -5.55 -28.14
C PHE A 1095 15.69 -5.06 -28.05
N THR A 1096 15.22 -4.31 -29.04
CA THR A 1096 13.82 -3.84 -29.08
C THR A 1096 12.85 -5.03 -29.12
N ARG A 1097 13.13 -6.07 -29.91
CA ARG A 1097 12.32 -7.30 -29.93
C ARG A 1097 12.32 -8.01 -28.57
N ALA A 1098 13.48 -8.15 -27.94
CA ALA A 1098 13.58 -8.75 -26.62
C ALA A 1098 12.78 -7.96 -25.56
N ALA A 1099 12.78 -6.63 -25.63
CA ALA A 1099 11.97 -5.78 -24.75
C ALA A 1099 10.47 -5.98 -24.98
N MET A 1100 10.02 -6.06 -26.24
CA MET A 1100 8.62 -6.37 -26.59
C MET A 1100 8.20 -7.74 -26.06
N ASP A 1101 9.05 -8.76 -26.19
CA ASP A 1101 8.80 -10.10 -25.64
C ASP A 1101 8.64 -10.08 -24.12
N LYS A 1102 9.49 -9.31 -23.41
CA LYS A 1102 9.36 -9.12 -21.94
C LYS A 1102 8.02 -8.51 -21.56
N VAL A 1103 7.55 -7.50 -22.30
CA VAL A 1103 6.24 -6.88 -22.06
C VAL A 1103 5.12 -7.88 -22.28
N GLN A 1104 5.09 -8.58 -23.41
CA GLN A 1104 4.06 -9.59 -23.70
C GLN A 1104 4.01 -10.69 -22.64
N ASN A 1105 5.16 -11.22 -22.21
CA ASN A 1105 5.23 -12.24 -21.16
C ASN A 1105 4.70 -11.71 -19.81
N SER A 1106 5.00 -10.45 -19.48
CA SER A 1106 4.51 -9.84 -18.24
C SER A 1106 2.98 -9.69 -18.24
N TYR A 1107 2.37 -9.27 -19.35
CA TYR A 1107 0.91 -9.20 -19.46
C TYR A 1107 0.26 -10.57 -19.31
N LEU A 1108 0.85 -11.60 -19.93
CA LEU A 1108 0.37 -12.97 -19.81
C LEU A 1108 0.43 -13.45 -18.35
N GLY A 1109 1.54 -13.20 -17.65
CA GLY A 1109 1.68 -13.54 -16.22
C GLY A 1109 0.63 -12.84 -15.34
N SER A 1110 0.38 -11.55 -15.59
CA SER A 1110 -0.63 -10.78 -14.85
C SER A 1110 -2.05 -11.34 -15.07
N LEU A 1111 -2.39 -11.68 -16.31
CA LEU A 1111 -3.69 -12.26 -16.64
C LEU A 1111 -3.88 -13.65 -16.02
N GLN A 1112 -2.83 -14.47 -15.96
CA GLN A 1112 -2.87 -15.77 -15.31
C GLN A 1112 -3.18 -15.66 -13.81
N GLU A 1113 -2.48 -14.78 -13.10
CA GLU A 1113 -2.73 -14.55 -11.66
C GLU A 1113 -4.14 -14.01 -11.41
N LEU A 1114 -4.61 -13.05 -12.22
CA LEU A 1114 -5.98 -12.52 -12.14
C LEU A 1114 -7.03 -13.59 -12.44
N GLY A 1115 -6.79 -14.42 -13.46
CA GLY A 1115 -7.67 -15.51 -13.88
C GLY A 1115 -7.78 -16.60 -12.82
N ASP A 1116 -6.67 -16.98 -12.18
CA ASP A 1116 -6.65 -17.96 -11.09
C ASP A 1116 -7.38 -17.43 -9.85
N LEU A 1117 -7.19 -16.16 -9.49
CA LEU A 1117 -7.92 -15.53 -8.40
C LEU A 1117 -9.43 -15.48 -8.69
N LEU A 1118 -9.84 -15.05 -9.89
CA LEU A 1118 -11.24 -15.05 -10.30
C LEU A 1118 -11.86 -16.45 -10.29
N ARG A 1119 -11.10 -17.49 -10.66
CA ARG A 1119 -11.56 -18.89 -10.61
C ARG A 1119 -11.84 -19.32 -9.16
N LYS A 1120 -10.93 -19.02 -8.23
CA LYS A 1120 -11.11 -19.27 -6.79
C LYS A 1120 -12.35 -18.56 -6.25
N ARG A 1121 -12.61 -17.33 -6.69
CA ARG A 1121 -13.79 -16.53 -6.30
C ARG A 1121 -15.09 -17.09 -6.91
N ALA A 1122 -15.07 -17.56 -8.15
CA ALA A 1122 -16.20 -18.22 -8.79
C ALA A 1122 -16.61 -19.51 -8.05
N ASP A 1123 -15.64 -20.28 -7.56
CA ASP A 1123 -15.89 -21.46 -6.74
C ASP A 1123 -16.49 -21.10 -5.36
N SER A 1124 -15.98 -20.05 -4.74
CA SER A 1124 -16.51 -19.53 -3.46
C SER A 1124 -17.98 -19.14 -3.58
N LEU A 1125 -18.40 -18.55 -4.71
CA LEU A 1125 -19.78 -18.13 -4.95
C LEU A 1125 -20.77 -19.31 -5.03
N LYS A 1126 -20.31 -20.54 -5.35
CA LYS A 1126 -21.17 -21.74 -5.31
C LYS A 1126 -21.69 -22.01 -3.89
N SER A 1127 -20.92 -21.66 -2.86
CA SER A 1127 -21.30 -21.83 -1.46
C SER A 1127 -22.40 -20.87 -0.99
N LEU A 1128 -22.67 -19.80 -1.75
CA LEU A 1128 -23.67 -18.77 -1.42
C LEU A 1128 -25.09 -19.12 -1.89
N LYS A 1129 -25.25 -20.18 -2.68
CA LYS A 1129 -26.57 -20.63 -3.15
C LYS A 1129 -27.46 -21.09 -2.00
N PHE A 1130 -28.75 -20.79 -2.13
CA PHE A 1130 -29.78 -20.79 -1.07
C PHE A 1130 -30.76 -21.94 -1.12
#